data_AF-A0A3M1YEC8-F1
#
_entry.id   AF-A0A3M1YEC8-F1
#
_cell.length_a   1.000
_cell.length_b   1.000
_cell.length_c   1.000
_cell.angle_alpha   90.00
_cell.angle_beta   90.00
_cell.angle_gamma   90.00
#
_symmetry.space_group_name_H-M   'P 1'
#
loop_
_entity.id
_entity.type
_entity.pdbx_description
1 polymer ?
#
loop_
_entity_poly.entity_id
_entity_poly.type
_entity_poly.pdbx_seq_one_letter_code
_entity_poly.pdbx_strand_id
1 'polypeptide(L)'
;MNPPFFPIRLPNVLRTFQMLVALLLLLPFSLFPQSPPTGLRVDLIEHSDRVFIHGELSQLSLWEVESIIEPVQTAAVTNTRPVFSWEMGDTRPGIRQTAFQLQVDTAAFADGRTPLWDSGKRLTSRQQVAYGGSPLSPQTTYAYRVRLWNNRGESTPWSQPKAFRTGAELTPGGLATYPLQQMDEFVLLEKDIRPGLRFYDFGKAAFGRLKLTAATRSEDDTLIVRLGEVVTRHGRLDPEPGGSRRFREVKLPLRQGRHTYTLAIQKDARNTRPGAILMPDYIGDVYPFRYAEVEGEATVLQLSRETVIYPFDDLSSDFECADLVLNDIWDFCKYSIKATSFAGLYVDGDRERIPYEADAYINQLCHYGVEAEYTLARKTQSYLLFHPTWPTEWILSTVLMAWEDYLYTGNADFIARHYDDLQAKSLRSLTETNGLISTRTGKLTDSVLQSIHFEGGRLRDIVDWPHKGILGLSGDDSGETDGFVFTDYNAVVNAYHNRALQVMAKIAAALDKEADAAAYAAQAVAHREAFNRAFLDPEKGYYTDGIGTDHSSLHANMFALAFGLVPAERVATVTAFVQSRGMACSVYGSQHLLDAVYAGEEAAYGLSLLTSETDRGWAHAIYEVGTTISLEAWDNKYKPNQDWNHAWGAAPANIIPMRLMGVKPTRPGFATFQVKPQPADLAWARLRYPTIRGEIGVAFEQTPGERFALALTVPPNSEAEVWIPWAGASPRLMVNEQPAEYRRVRGFLVVAGVTPGGWRFVVE
;
A
#
# COMPACT_ATOMS: atom_id res chain seq x y z
N MET A 1 17.47 -35.26 -2.92
CA MET A 1 16.02 -35.29 -2.71
C MET A 1 15.75 -35.70 -1.27
N ASN A 2 15.67 -34.72 -0.38
CA ASN A 2 15.16 -34.81 0.99
C ASN A 2 14.13 -33.67 1.11
N PRO A 3 12.97 -33.86 1.75
CA PRO A 3 11.88 -32.89 1.68
C PRO A 3 12.23 -31.60 2.44
N PRO A 4 11.73 -30.44 1.99
CA PRO A 4 11.84 -29.21 2.75
C PRO A 4 11.06 -29.35 4.07
N PHE A 5 11.66 -28.87 5.16
CA PHE A 5 11.01 -28.78 6.46
C PHE A 5 9.91 -27.72 6.39
N PHE A 6 8.67 -28.15 6.24
CA PHE A 6 7.49 -27.30 6.41
C PHE A 6 7.39 -26.82 7.86
N PRO A 7 6.96 -25.57 8.13
CA PRO A 7 6.49 -25.21 9.45
C PRO A 7 5.26 -26.08 9.76
N ILE A 8 5.34 -26.84 10.85
CA ILE A 8 4.25 -27.66 11.37
C ILE A 8 3.10 -26.71 11.75
N ARG A 9 2.11 -26.54 10.87
CA ARG A 9 0.81 -26.00 11.26
C ARG A 9 0.14 -27.03 12.17
N LEU A 10 -0.15 -26.62 13.41
CA LEU A 10 -0.99 -27.37 14.34
C LEU A 10 -2.32 -27.75 13.62
N PRO A 11 -2.81 -29.00 13.75
CA PRO A 11 -3.94 -29.47 12.96
C PRO A 11 -5.25 -28.78 13.34
N ASN A 12 -5.94 -28.33 12.29
CA ASN A 12 -7.33 -27.91 12.17
C ASN A 12 -8.34 -28.69 13.05
N VAL A 13 -8.65 -28.18 14.24
CA VAL A 13 -9.87 -28.57 15.00
C VAL A 13 -10.91 -27.42 15.08
N LEU A 14 -10.65 -26.27 14.45
CA LEU A 14 -11.61 -25.14 14.40
C LEU A 14 -12.43 -25.02 13.10
N ARG A 15 -12.35 -25.99 12.17
CA ARG A 15 -13.04 -25.91 10.87
C ARG A 15 -14.57 -26.08 10.93
N THR A 16 -15.14 -26.49 12.06
CA THR A 16 -16.59 -26.62 12.26
C THR A 16 -17.17 -25.65 13.29
N PHE A 17 -16.34 -24.83 13.95
CA PHE A 17 -16.78 -23.92 15.01
C PHE A 17 -16.77 -22.43 14.59
N GLN A 18 -16.07 -22.07 13.51
CA GLN A 18 -16.09 -20.70 12.96
C GLN A 18 -17.21 -20.44 11.94
N MET A 19 -17.87 -21.50 11.44
CA MET A 19 -19.04 -21.37 10.57
C MET A 19 -20.30 -20.86 11.31
N LEU A 20 -20.34 -21.01 12.65
CA LEU A 20 -21.43 -20.45 13.47
C LEU A 20 -21.31 -18.93 13.68
N VAL A 21 -20.14 -18.33 13.43
CA VAL A 21 -19.93 -16.89 13.60
C VAL A 21 -20.44 -16.09 12.39
N ALA A 22 -20.48 -16.70 11.19
CA ALA A 22 -21.12 -16.10 10.03
C ALA A 22 -22.67 -16.05 10.14
N LEU A 23 -23.27 -16.88 11.00
CA LEU A 23 -24.71 -16.86 11.30
C LEU A 23 -25.10 -15.96 12.49
N LEU A 24 -24.14 -15.40 13.21
CA LEU A 24 -24.39 -14.42 14.27
C LEU A 24 -24.61 -12.99 13.75
N LEU A 25 -24.51 -12.78 12.42
CA LEU A 25 -24.83 -11.52 11.74
C LEU A 25 -26.35 -11.21 11.65
N LEU A 26 -27.21 -12.04 12.24
CA LEU A 26 -28.68 -11.88 12.23
C LEU A 26 -29.30 -11.85 13.64
N LEU A 27 -28.56 -11.42 14.66
CA LEU A 27 -29.22 -11.02 15.91
C LEU A 27 -29.95 -9.68 15.70
N PRO A 28 -31.20 -9.52 16.16
CA PRO A 28 -31.87 -8.23 16.11
C PRO A 28 -31.04 -7.26 16.93
N PHE A 29 -30.45 -6.25 16.28
CA PHE A 29 -29.72 -5.18 16.94
C PHE A 29 -30.63 -4.59 18.02
N SER A 30 -30.31 -4.92 19.27
CA SER A 30 -30.96 -4.39 20.46
C SER A 30 -30.90 -2.86 20.39
N LEU A 31 -31.96 -2.21 20.89
CA LEU A 31 -32.09 -0.76 21.10
C LEU A 31 -30.98 -0.24 22.05
N PHE A 32 -29.74 -0.19 21.60
CA PHE A 32 -28.66 0.46 22.33
C PHE A 32 -28.67 1.96 22.02
N PRO A 33 -28.32 2.81 23.00
CA PRO A 33 -28.11 4.24 22.76
C PRO A 33 -27.08 4.43 21.65
N GLN A 34 -27.22 5.51 20.87
CA GLN A 34 -26.26 5.97 19.88
C GLN A 34 -24.82 5.85 20.40
N SER A 35 -23.98 5.06 19.73
CA SER A 35 -22.57 4.97 20.07
C SER A 35 -21.89 6.31 19.75
N PRO A 36 -20.98 6.79 20.63
CA PRO A 36 -20.17 7.95 20.30
C PRO A 36 -19.30 7.69 19.06
N PRO A 37 -18.88 8.74 18.34
CA PRO A 37 -17.94 8.60 17.23
C PRO A 37 -16.61 7.98 17.66
N THR A 38 -16.03 7.17 16.77
CA THR A 38 -14.76 6.46 16.95
C THR A 38 -13.81 6.80 15.80
N GLY A 39 -12.62 6.19 15.75
CA GLY A 39 -11.67 6.41 14.64
C GLY A 39 -11.30 7.88 14.44
N LEU A 40 -11.24 8.64 15.55
CA LEU A 40 -10.93 10.07 15.53
C LEU A 40 -9.51 10.26 14.98
N ARG A 41 -9.37 11.13 13.98
CA ARG A 41 -8.10 11.45 13.33
C ARG A 41 -7.91 12.96 13.26
N VAL A 42 -6.65 13.39 13.31
CA VAL A 42 -6.22 14.75 13.01
C VAL A 42 -5.10 14.67 11.97
N ASP A 43 -5.27 15.34 10.83
CA ASP A 43 -4.40 15.19 9.66
C ASP A 43 -4.11 13.71 9.31
N LEU A 44 -5.18 12.90 9.34
CA LEU A 44 -5.18 11.43 9.10
C LEU A 44 -4.50 10.58 10.19
N ILE A 45 -3.88 11.19 11.20
CA ILE A 45 -3.27 10.49 12.34
C ILE A 45 -4.35 10.06 13.34
N GLU A 46 -4.58 8.76 13.45
CA GLU A 46 -5.53 8.17 14.41
C GLU A 46 -4.98 8.13 15.83
N HIS A 47 -3.73 7.73 16.04
CA HIS A 47 -3.11 7.63 17.35
C HIS A 47 -2.23 8.84 17.66
N SER A 48 -2.82 10.03 17.52
CA SER A 48 -2.16 11.33 17.70
C SER A 48 -1.79 11.64 19.14
N ASP A 49 -2.30 10.85 20.08
CA ASP A 49 -2.16 10.96 21.52
C ASP A 49 -1.03 10.08 22.11
N ARG A 50 -0.37 9.26 21.29
CA ARG A 50 0.72 8.39 21.74
C ARG A 50 2.05 9.13 21.84
N VAL A 51 2.81 8.79 22.88
CA VAL A 51 4.16 9.28 23.16
C VAL A 51 5.13 8.12 23.08
N PHE A 52 6.25 8.33 22.40
CA PHE A 52 7.31 7.34 22.23
C PHE A 52 8.62 7.83 22.85
N ILE A 53 9.42 6.91 23.37
CA ILE A 53 10.78 7.16 23.85
C ILE A 53 11.69 6.18 23.12
N HIS A 54 12.66 6.69 22.37
CA HIS A 54 13.52 5.87 21.50
C HIS A 54 12.72 4.97 20.53
N GLY A 55 11.58 5.46 20.04
CA GLY A 55 10.67 4.71 19.17
C GLY A 55 9.80 3.67 19.89
N GLU A 56 9.98 3.44 21.19
CA GLU A 56 9.15 2.52 21.96
C GLU A 56 7.93 3.25 22.53
N LEU A 57 6.76 2.59 22.49
CA LEU A 57 5.53 3.17 23.02
C LEU A 57 5.63 3.33 24.55
N SER A 58 5.46 4.55 25.03
CA SER A 58 5.46 4.86 26.47
C SER A 58 4.03 4.91 27.05
N GLN A 59 3.93 4.92 28.38
CA GLN A 59 2.68 5.15 29.10
C GLN A 59 2.40 6.64 29.36
N LEU A 60 3.25 7.54 28.86
CA LEU A 60 3.10 8.97 29.05
C LEU A 60 1.96 9.51 28.19
N SER A 61 1.23 10.47 28.73
CA SER A 61 0.29 11.28 27.95
C SER A 61 0.99 12.50 27.35
N LEU A 62 0.38 13.09 26.31
CA LEU A 62 0.85 14.35 25.71
C LEU A 62 0.87 15.55 26.68
N TRP A 63 0.21 15.45 27.84
CA TRP A 63 0.21 16.50 28.86
C TRP A 63 1.44 16.45 29.77
N GLU A 64 2.13 15.31 29.78
CA GLU A 64 3.29 15.08 30.64
C GLU A 64 4.60 15.35 29.90
N VAL A 65 4.60 15.43 28.57
CA VAL A 65 5.81 15.50 27.73
C VAL A 65 6.77 16.64 28.08
N GLU A 66 6.27 17.77 28.57
CA GLU A 66 7.11 18.93 28.96
C GLU A 66 7.80 18.74 30.31
N SER A 67 7.35 17.76 31.10
CA SER A 67 7.94 17.43 32.40
C SER A 67 9.02 16.35 32.34
N ILE A 68 9.23 15.76 31.15
CA ILE A 68 10.13 14.62 30.95
C ILE A 68 11.49 15.10 30.44
N ILE A 69 12.56 14.53 31.02
CA ILE A 69 13.96 14.83 30.64
C ILE A 69 14.37 14.05 29.39
N GLU A 70 13.87 12.83 29.23
CA GLU A 70 14.18 11.98 28.08
C GLU A 70 13.62 12.56 26.76
N PRO A 71 14.36 12.49 25.64
CA PRO A 71 13.87 12.90 24.34
C PRO A 71 12.65 12.06 23.90
N VAL A 72 11.48 12.70 23.86
CA VAL A 72 10.24 12.06 23.42
C VAL A 72 9.98 12.27 21.93
N GLN A 73 9.31 11.31 21.30
CA GLN A 73 8.79 11.42 19.94
C GLN A 73 7.25 11.38 19.99
N THR A 74 6.60 12.19 19.15
CA THR A 74 5.13 12.25 19.04
C THR A 74 4.74 12.42 17.57
N ALA A 75 3.51 12.09 17.21
CA ALA A 75 2.97 12.40 15.89
C ALA A 75 2.60 13.89 15.82
N ALA A 76 3.61 14.73 15.59
CA ALA A 76 3.47 16.18 15.64
C ALA A 76 2.58 16.71 14.50
N VAL A 77 1.56 17.49 14.86
CA VAL A 77 0.71 18.20 13.90
C VAL A 77 1.39 19.50 13.48
N THR A 78 1.81 19.59 12.23
CA THR A 78 2.55 20.75 11.69
C THR A 78 1.68 21.66 10.82
N ASN A 79 0.42 21.29 10.56
CA ASN A 79 -0.50 22.11 9.80
C ASN A 79 -1.04 23.27 10.66
N THR A 80 -1.06 24.49 10.12
CA THR A 80 -1.72 25.63 10.79
C THR A 80 -3.24 25.46 10.91
N ARG A 81 -3.84 24.66 10.04
CA ARG A 81 -5.28 24.36 10.02
C ARG A 81 -5.52 22.86 9.88
N PRO A 82 -5.24 22.07 10.93
CA PRO A 82 -5.33 20.62 10.85
C PRO A 82 -6.76 20.17 10.52
N VAL A 83 -6.87 19.05 9.81
CA VAL A 83 -8.15 18.46 9.38
C VAL A 83 -8.53 17.34 10.33
N PHE A 84 -9.69 17.48 10.97
CA PHE A 84 -10.24 16.45 11.85
C PHE A 84 -11.19 15.54 11.08
N SER A 85 -11.13 14.24 11.35
CA SER A 85 -12.06 13.25 10.83
C SER A 85 -12.44 12.19 11.85
N TRP A 86 -13.48 11.41 11.56
CA TRP A 86 -14.05 10.43 12.49
C TRP A 86 -14.88 9.38 11.74
N GLU A 87 -15.08 8.26 12.41
CA GLU A 87 -16.00 7.19 12.02
C GLU A 87 -17.30 7.30 12.83
N MET A 88 -18.41 6.89 12.23
CA MET A 88 -19.69 6.83 12.94
C MET A 88 -19.78 5.51 13.71
N GLY A 89 -20.12 5.57 15.00
CA GLY A 89 -20.34 4.37 15.81
C GLY A 89 -21.72 3.70 15.61
N ASP A 90 -22.64 4.33 14.90
CA ASP A 90 -24.00 3.84 14.66
C ASP A 90 -24.04 2.95 13.41
N THR A 91 -24.13 1.65 13.61
CA THR A 91 -24.08 0.61 12.56
C THR A 91 -25.46 0.18 12.06
N ARG A 92 -26.55 0.83 12.49
CA ARG A 92 -27.89 0.46 12.04
C ARG A 92 -28.04 0.66 10.52
N PRO A 93 -28.91 -0.12 9.85
CA PRO A 93 -29.11 -0.01 8.42
C PRO A 93 -29.57 1.40 7.98
N GLY A 94 -28.98 1.87 6.87
CA GLY A 94 -29.31 3.15 6.22
C GLY A 94 -28.85 4.40 6.95
N ILE A 95 -28.03 4.27 8.01
CA ILE A 95 -27.57 5.42 8.81
C ILE A 95 -26.59 6.28 8.04
N ARG A 96 -26.86 7.59 8.03
CA ARG A 96 -25.97 8.61 7.47
C ARG A 96 -25.87 9.82 8.39
N GLN A 97 -24.72 10.48 8.37
CA GLN A 97 -24.51 11.73 9.09
C GLN A 97 -25.29 12.86 8.42
N THR A 98 -26.00 13.67 9.20
CA THR A 98 -26.66 14.90 8.75
C THR A 98 -26.05 16.15 9.36
N ALA A 99 -25.42 16.03 10.53
CA ALA A 99 -24.69 17.12 11.15
C ALA A 99 -23.57 16.61 12.06
N PHE A 100 -22.64 17.50 12.39
CA PHE A 100 -21.64 17.29 13.43
C PHE A 100 -21.49 18.54 14.30
N GLN A 101 -20.86 18.38 15.45
CA GLN A 101 -20.27 19.45 16.24
C GLN A 101 -18.94 18.96 16.78
N LEU A 102 -17.89 19.72 16.48
CA LEU A 102 -16.51 19.50 16.87
C LEU A 102 -16.07 20.63 17.81
N GLN A 103 -15.37 20.26 18.89
CA GLN A 103 -14.75 21.18 19.83
C GLN A 103 -13.25 20.88 19.95
N VAL A 104 -12.44 21.92 20.11
CA VAL A 104 -11.00 21.84 20.38
C VAL A 104 -10.68 22.73 21.58
N ASP A 105 -9.84 22.25 22.49
CA ASP A 105 -9.47 22.98 23.70
C ASP A 105 -8.08 22.56 24.23
N THR A 106 -7.51 23.31 25.18
CA THR A 106 -6.19 23.03 25.78
C THR A 106 -6.28 22.30 27.13
N ALA A 107 -7.47 21.94 27.62
CA ALA A 107 -7.65 21.39 28.98
C ALA A 107 -8.49 20.10 29.02
N ALA A 108 -8.55 19.33 27.91
CA ALA A 108 -9.25 18.05 27.81
C ALA A 108 -10.73 18.05 28.27
N PHE A 109 -11.40 19.21 28.23
CA PHE A 109 -12.83 19.39 28.54
C PHE A 109 -13.26 18.99 29.98
N ALA A 110 -12.38 19.11 30.97
CA ALA A 110 -12.64 18.69 32.35
C ALA A 110 -13.56 19.64 33.17
N ASP A 111 -13.83 20.85 32.70
CA ASP A 111 -14.62 21.88 33.41
C ASP A 111 -15.62 22.57 32.47
N GLY A 112 -16.69 23.18 33.01
CA GLY A 112 -17.72 23.96 32.28
C GLY A 112 -17.22 25.25 31.58
N ARG A 113 -15.97 25.26 31.12
CA ARG A 113 -15.32 26.32 30.36
C ARG A 113 -15.80 26.30 28.92
N THR A 114 -15.74 27.48 28.29
CA THR A 114 -15.94 27.59 26.84
C THR A 114 -14.70 27.05 26.15
N PRO A 115 -14.83 26.11 25.19
CA PRO A 115 -13.68 25.56 24.49
C PRO A 115 -12.97 26.65 23.66
N LEU A 116 -11.66 26.48 23.44
CA LEU A 116 -10.88 27.36 22.54
C LEU A 116 -11.55 27.54 21.17
N TRP A 117 -12.13 26.46 20.65
CA TRP A 117 -12.94 26.49 19.44
C TRP A 117 -14.14 25.55 19.56
N ASP A 118 -15.32 26.06 19.17
CA ASP A 118 -16.53 25.28 18.95
C ASP A 118 -17.04 25.57 17.54
N SER A 119 -17.13 24.53 16.72
CA SER A 119 -17.71 24.66 15.38
C SER A 119 -19.21 25.00 15.43
N GLY A 120 -19.91 24.73 16.54
CA GLY A 120 -21.37 24.70 16.59
C GLY A 120 -21.94 23.53 15.76
N LYS A 121 -23.26 23.37 15.76
CA LYS A 121 -23.90 22.33 14.93
C LYS A 121 -23.79 22.73 13.46
N ARG A 122 -23.05 21.94 12.66
CA ARG A 122 -22.88 22.13 11.21
C ARG A 122 -23.69 21.09 10.45
N LEU A 123 -24.63 21.56 9.61
CA LEU A 123 -25.51 20.70 8.80
C LEU A 123 -24.78 20.21 7.55
N THR A 124 -24.08 19.08 7.67
CA THR A 124 -23.35 18.45 6.58
C THR A 124 -23.07 16.97 6.88
N SER A 125 -22.98 16.17 5.82
CA SER A 125 -22.55 14.78 5.86
C SER A 125 -21.03 14.60 5.72
N ARG A 126 -20.26 15.70 5.59
CA ARG A 126 -18.78 15.64 5.55
C ARG A 126 -18.23 15.13 6.88
N GLN A 127 -17.27 14.21 6.82
CA GLN A 127 -16.54 13.66 7.97
C GLN A 127 -15.11 14.18 8.02
N GLN A 128 -14.81 15.28 7.33
CA GLN A 128 -13.50 15.92 7.32
C GLN A 128 -13.67 17.42 7.42
N VAL A 129 -13.05 18.01 8.44
CA VAL A 129 -13.27 19.41 8.80
C VAL A 129 -11.96 20.04 9.23
N ALA A 130 -11.52 21.02 8.45
CA ALA A 130 -10.38 21.85 8.82
C ALA A 130 -10.69 22.68 10.08
N TYR A 131 -9.69 22.81 10.94
CA TYR A 131 -9.73 23.70 12.09
C TYR A 131 -10.07 25.13 11.65
N GLY A 132 -11.01 25.74 12.38
CA GLY A 132 -11.53 27.08 12.11
C GLY A 132 -11.48 28.02 13.32
N GLY A 133 -10.71 27.66 14.35
CA GLY A 133 -10.53 28.48 15.54
C GLY A 133 -9.36 29.47 15.42
N SER A 134 -9.04 30.12 16.53
CA SER A 134 -7.86 30.99 16.63
C SER A 134 -6.57 30.21 16.34
N PRO A 135 -5.52 30.86 15.79
CA PRO A 135 -4.26 30.20 15.44
C PRO A 135 -3.73 29.31 16.57
N LEU A 136 -3.31 28.10 16.21
CA LEU A 136 -2.69 27.17 17.15
C LEU A 136 -1.28 27.66 17.50
N SER A 137 -0.88 27.41 18.74
CA SER A 137 0.46 27.66 19.24
C SER A 137 1.37 26.49 18.92
N PRO A 138 2.65 26.71 18.55
CA PRO A 138 3.62 25.63 18.41
C PRO A 138 3.85 24.88 19.72
N GLN A 139 4.29 23.62 19.63
CA GLN A 139 4.63 22.77 20.77
C GLN A 139 3.58 22.77 21.89
N THR A 140 2.30 22.77 21.52
CA THR A 140 1.19 22.88 22.46
C THR A 140 0.30 21.66 22.33
N THR A 141 -0.09 21.09 23.47
CA THR A 141 -1.03 19.97 23.52
C THR A 141 -2.46 20.49 23.53
N TYR A 142 -3.29 19.93 22.66
CA TYR A 142 -4.72 20.20 22.53
C TYR A 142 -5.50 18.90 22.68
N ALA A 143 -6.78 19.01 23.02
CA ALA A 143 -7.75 17.93 22.95
C ALA A 143 -8.89 18.32 22.01
N TYR A 144 -9.49 17.33 21.37
CA TYR A 144 -10.68 17.50 20.56
C TYR A 144 -11.70 16.41 20.81
N ARG A 145 -12.97 16.73 20.60
CA ARG A 145 -14.09 15.77 20.67
C ARG A 145 -15.16 16.14 19.68
N VAL A 146 -15.90 15.13 19.20
CA VAL A 146 -16.96 15.30 18.21
C VAL A 146 -18.23 14.57 18.64
N ARG A 147 -19.38 15.14 18.27
CA ARG A 147 -20.69 14.46 18.32
C ARG A 147 -21.44 14.67 17.02
N LEU A 148 -22.31 13.72 16.68
CA LEU A 148 -22.97 13.66 15.38
C LEU A 148 -24.49 13.67 15.52
N TRP A 149 -25.15 13.99 14.42
CA TRP A 149 -26.58 13.74 14.21
C TRP A 149 -26.76 12.87 12.98
N ASN A 150 -27.72 11.94 13.04
CA ASN A 150 -28.04 11.06 11.92
C ASN A 150 -29.30 11.52 11.16
N ASN A 151 -29.64 10.78 10.10
CA ASN A 151 -30.84 10.96 9.29
C ASN A 151 -32.16 10.54 9.98
N ARG A 152 -32.11 10.11 11.24
CA ARG A 152 -33.28 9.85 12.10
C ARG A 152 -33.55 10.98 13.10
N GLY A 153 -32.75 12.06 13.05
CA GLY A 153 -32.86 13.20 13.96
C GLY A 153 -32.22 12.99 15.33
N GLU A 154 -31.56 11.85 15.54
CA GLU A 154 -30.93 11.47 16.81
C GLU A 154 -29.52 12.07 16.90
N SER A 155 -29.07 12.40 18.11
CA SER A 155 -27.69 12.84 18.38
C SER A 155 -26.90 11.79 19.15
N THR A 156 -25.61 11.66 18.84
CA THR A 156 -24.69 10.84 19.64
C THR A 156 -24.29 11.54 20.94
N PRO A 157 -23.83 10.80 21.96
CA PRO A 157 -22.92 11.35 22.96
C PRO A 157 -21.67 11.96 22.30
N TRP A 158 -20.93 12.76 23.05
CA TRP A 158 -19.58 13.16 22.64
C TRP A 158 -18.67 11.93 22.56
N SER A 159 -17.75 11.94 21.60
CA SER A 159 -16.61 11.04 21.58
C SER A 159 -15.79 11.19 22.87
N GLN A 160 -15.02 10.15 23.19
CA GLN A 160 -13.91 10.34 24.13
C GLN A 160 -12.99 11.44 23.58
N PRO A 161 -12.57 12.42 24.40
CA PRO A 161 -11.59 13.41 23.98
C PRO A 161 -10.30 12.73 23.51
N LYS A 162 -9.79 13.15 22.36
CA LYS A 162 -8.49 12.69 21.84
C LYS A 162 -7.51 13.86 21.85
N ALA A 163 -6.28 13.60 22.28
CA ALA A 163 -5.23 14.61 22.33
C ALA A 163 -4.41 14.64 21.04
N PHE A 164 -3.85 15.81 20.72
CA PHE A 164 -2.82 15.97 19.71
C PHE A 164 -1.86 17.08 20.14
N ARG A 165 -0.63 17.04 19.65
CA ARG A 165 0.38 18.06 19.94
C ARG A 165 0.87 18.70 18.65
N THR A 166 0.96 20.02 18.64
CA THR A 166 1.52 20.77 17.52
C THR A 166 3.04 20.65 17.47
N GLY A 167 3.61 20.68 16.26
CA GLY A 167 5.05 20.69 16.04
C GLY A 167 5.74 21.99 16.47
N ALA A 168 7.07 21.99 16.38
CA ALA A 168 7.88 23.19 16.64
C ALA A 168 7.62 24.32 15.64
N GLU A 169 7.27 23.96 14.41
CA GLU A 169 6.89 24.88 13.35
C GLU A 169 5.52 24.49 12.80
N LEU A 170 4.70 25.50 12.51
CA LEU A 170 3.39 25.35 11.89
C LEU A 170 3.39 26.03 10.53
N THR A 171 3.08 25.28 9.47
CA THR A 171 2.99 25.78 8.10
C THR A 171 1.63 25.46 7.48
N PRO A 172 1.11 26.30 6.57
CA PRO A 172 -0.09 25.95 5.82
C PRO A 172 0.09 24.63 5.07
N GLY A 173 -0.71 23.61 5.43
CA GLY A 173 -0.61 22.29 4.81
C GLY A 173 0.58 21.44 5.27
N GLY A 174 1.20 21.78 6.40
CA GLY A 174 2.17 20.90 7.06
C GLY A 174 1.65 19.47 7.20
N LEU A 175 2.54 18.49 7.05
CA LEU A 175 2.18 17.07 7.11
C LEU A 175 2.44 16.52 8.51
N ALA A 176 1.44 15.85 9.08
CA ALA A 176 1.58 15.07 10.29
C ALA A 176 1.98 13.63 9.91
N THR A 177 2.98 13.08 10.60
CA THR A 177 3.46 11.71 10.40
C THR A 177 3.77 11.09 11.76
N TYR A 178 3.65 9.77 11.86
CA TYR A 178 4.10 9.06 13.04
C TYR A 178 5.64 9.05 13.13
N PRO A 179 6.20 9.02 14.35
CA PRO A 179 7.57 8.56 14.53
C PRO A 179 7.67 7.07 14.17
N LEU A 180 8.87 6.65 13.76
CA LEU A 180 9.17 5.23 13.60
C LEU A 180 9.08 4.53 14.97
N GLN A 181 8.55 3.32 14.94
CA GLN A 181 8.32 2.51 16.12
C GLN A 181 9.35 1.39 16.19
N GLN A 182 9.88 1.18 17.38
CA GLN A 182 10.74 0.05 17.71
C GLN A 182 9.96 -0.94 18.58
N MET A 183 10.11 -2.24 18.29
CA MET A 183 9.56 -3.31 19.13
C MET A 183 10.50 -4.51 19.21
N ASP A 184 10.52 -5.17 20.36
CA ASP A 184 11.25 -6.42 20.55
C ASP A 184 10.46 -7.60 19.93
N GLU A 185 11.08 -8.29 18.97
CA GLU A 185 10.61 -9.55 18.41
C GLU A 185 11.47 -10.70 18.92
N PHE A 186 10.83 -11.76 19.43
CA PHE A 186 11.51 -12.91 20.01
C PHE A 186 11.74 -14.02 18.99
N VAL A 187 12.76 -14.84 19.25
CA VAL A 187 13.10 -16.00 18.44
C VAL A 187 11.96 -17.01 18.42
N LEU A 188 11.64 -17.56 17.24
CA LEU A 188 10.66 -18.62 17.09
C LEU A 188 11.28 -20.02 17.12
N LEU A 189 12.53 -20.14 16.66
CA LEU A 189 13.27 -21.40 16.68
C LEU A 189 14.73 -21.17 17.06
N GLU A 190 15.20 -21.93 18.06
CA GLU A 190 16.59 -21.99 18.50
C GLU A 190 17.12 -23.42 18.29
N LYS A 191 18.36 -23.53 17.78
CA LYS A 191 19.00 -24.82 17.53
C LYS A 191 20.49 -24.77 17.88
N ASP A 192 20.93 -25.70 18.71
CA ASP A 192 22.36 -25.99 18.89
C ASP A 192 22.92 -26.67 17.63
N ILE A 193 23.91 -26.04 17.00
CA ILE A 193 24.59 -26.61 15.82
C ILE A 193 25.73 -27.51 16.27
N ARG A 194 26.52 -27.03 17.23
CA ARG A 194 27.61 -27.74 17.91
C ARG A 194 27.92 -27.03 19.23
N PRO A 195 28.72 -27.61 20.15
CA PRO A 195 29.14 -26.91 21.35
C PRO A 195 29.70 -25.52 21.02
N GLY A 196 29.17 -24.51 21.72
CA GLY A 196 29.54 -23.11 21.54
C GLY A 196 28.97 -22.44 20.29
N LEU A 197 28.08 -23.04 19.50
CA LEU A 197 27.45 -22.41 18.34
C LEU A 197 25.94 -22.70 18.28
N ARG A 198 25.15 -21.62 18.36
CA ARG A 198 23.69 -21.65 18.29
C ARG A 198 23.16 -20.87 17.10
N PHE A 199 22.08 -21.39 16.51
CA PHE A 199 21.33 -20.79 15.41
C PHE A 199 19.94 -20.36 15.90
N TYR A 200 19.47 -19.22 15.42
CA TYR A 200 18.20 -18.61 15.76
C TYR A 200 17.45 -18.19 14.49
N ASP A 201 16.15 -18.51 14.40
CA ASP A 201 15.23 -18.08 13.36
C ASP A 201 14.08 -17.25 13.97
N PHE A 202 13.93 -16.02 13.49
CA PHE A 202 12.83 -15.12 13.87
C PHE A 202 11.54 -15.38 13.06
N GLY A 203 11.55 -16.36 12.16
CA GLY A 203 10.44 -16.74 11.28
C GLY A 203 10.30 -15.86 10.05
N LYS A 204 10.49 -14.54 10.18
CA LYS A 204 10.45 -13.58 9.09
C LYS A 204 11.65 -12.62 9.14
N ALA A 205 12.10 -12.17 7.98
CA ALA A 205 13.06 -11.07 7.87
C ALA A 205 12.38 -9.77 8.34
N ALA A 206 13.11 -8.93 9.06
CA ALA A 206 12.71 -7.57 9.36
C ALA A 206 13.94 -6.69 9.55
N PHE A 207 13.72 -5.39 9.48
CA PHE A 207 14.75 -4.37 9.67
C PHE A 207 14.88 -4.08 11.16
N GLY A 208 16.06 -4.35 11.72
CA GLY A 208 16.26 -4.12 13.14
C GLY A 208 17.70 -4.26 13.59
N ARG A 209 17.86 -4.39 14.90
CA ARG A 209 19.13 -4.68 15.58
C ARG A 209 18.99 -5.92 16.44
N LEU A 210 20.06 -6.69 16.59
CA LEU A 210 20.06 -7.81 17.52
C LEU A 210 20.25 -7.26 18.95
N LYS A 211 19.40 -7.69 19.88
CA LYS A 211 19.54 -7.44 21.31
C LYS A 211 19.74 -8.77 22.02
N LEU A 212 20.78 -8.88 22.82
CA LEU A 212 21.07 -10.11 23.55
C LEU A 212 21.55 -9.86 24.97
N THR A 213 21.08 -10.70 25.90
CA THR A 213 21.58 -10.76 27.27
C THR A 213 22.52 -11.95 27.38
N ALA A 214 23.77 -11.70 27.75
CA ALA A 214 24.78 -12.74 27.92
C ALA A 214 25.43 -12.68 29.31
N ALA A 215 25.89 -13.84 29.78
CA ALA A 215 26.65 -13.96 31.01
C ALA A 215 27.98 -14.68 30.76
N THR A 216 29.06 -14.08 31.25
CA THR A 216 30.41 -14.68 31.22
C THR A 216 31.14 -14.47 32.55
N ARG A 217 32.10 -15.35 32.83
CA ARG A 217 33.01 -15.24 33.99
C ARG A 217 34.34 -14.58 33.65
N SER A 218 34.63 -14.37 32.37
CA SER A 218 35.87 -13.77 31.88
C SER A 218 35.65 -12.30 31.50
N GLU A 219 36.66 -11.46 31.70
CA GLU A 219 36.68 -10.06 31.21
C GLU A 219 37.09 -9.98 29.72
N ASP A 220 37.67 -11.05 29.18
CA ASP A 220 38.19 -11.12 27.80
C ASP A 220 37.28 -11.93 26.85
N ASP A 221 36.10 -12.35 27.32
CA ASP A 221 35.20 -13.18 26.51
C ASP A 221 34.64 -12.39 25.32
N THR A 222 34.47 -13.07 24.19
CA THR A 222 33.95 -12.46 22.96
C THR A 222 33.01 -13.43 22.28
N LEU A 223 31.78 -12.97 22.00
CA LEU A 223 30.86 -13.69 21.14
C LEU A 223 31.09 -13.29 19.68
N ILE A 224 31.04 -14.26 18.78
CA ILE A 224 30.92 -14.00 17.34
C ILE A 224 29.44 -14.11 17.00
N VAL A 225 28.85 -12.98 16.60
CA VAL A 225 27.44 -12.87 16.23
C VAL A 225 27.34 -12.72 14.72
N ARG A 226 26.56 -13.58 14.07
CA ARG A 226 26.27 -13.50 12.63
C ARG A 226 24.80 -13.20 12.42
N LEU A 227 24.49 -12.30 11.48
CA LEU A 227 23.14 -11.94 11.06
C LEU A 227 23.00 -12.17 9.57
N GLY A 228 21.85 -12.62 9.10
CA GLY A 228 21.61 -12.69 7.66
C GLY A 228 20.18 -13.08 7.24
N GLU A 229 19.97 -13.02 5.94
CA GLU A 229 18.68 -13.32 5.28
C GLU A 229 18.63 -14.72 4.67
N VAL A 230 19.79 -15.33 4.40
CA VAL A 230 19.89 -16.59 3.64
C VAL A 230 20.55 -17.68 4.47
N VAL A 231 20.00 -18.89 4.39
CA VAL A 231 20.60 -20.09 4.96
C VAL A 231 21.02 -21.06 3.86
N THR A 232 22.17 -21.70 4.07
CA THR A 232 22.66 -22.78 3.22
C THR A 232 21.79 -24.04 3.39
N ARG A 233 21.91 -24.98 2.45
CA ARG A 233 21.29 -26.33 2.55
C ARG A 233 21.62 -27.11 3.84
N HIS A 234 22.67 -26.71 4.56
CA HIS A 234 23.08 -27.32 5.81
C HIS A 234 22.45 -26.65 7.05
N GLY A 235 21.54 -25.70 6.85
CA GLY A 235 20.84 -24.98 7.92
C GLY A 235 21.75 -24.03 8.70
N ARG A 236 22.77 -23.49 8.02
CA ARG A 236 23.70 -22.48 8.53
C ARG A 236 23.47 -21.18 7.79
N LEU A 237 23.72 -20.04 8.44
CA LEU A 237 23.80 -18.76 7.73
C LEU A 237 24.78 -18.85 6.56
N ASP A 238 24.39 -18.35 5.39
CA ASP A 238 25.25 -18.27 4.23
C ASP A 238 26.19 -17.07 4.36
N PRO A 239 27.53 -17.27 4.47
CA PRO A 239 28.48 -16.15 4.56
C PRO A 239 28.66 -15.41 3.23
N GLU A 240 28.27 -16.03 2.11
CA GLU A 240 28.43 -15.49 0.76
C GLU A 240 27.10 -15.59 0.00
N PRO A 241 26.03 -14.96 0.51
CA PRO A 241 24.68 -15.12 -0.06
C PRO A 241 24.59 -14.54 -1.49
N GLY A 242 25.56 -13.73 -1.91
CA GLY A 242 25.67 -13.13 -3.23
C GLY A 242 24.79 -11.88 -3.41
N GLY A 243 25.19 -11.00 -4.32
CA GLY A 243 24.40 -9.82 -4.66
C GLY A 243 24.26 -8.82 -3.51
N SER A 244 23.02 -8.40 -3.22
CA SER A 244 22.72 -7.45 -2.14
C SER A 244 22.02 -8.10 -0.93
N ARG A 245 21.86 -9.43 -0.96
CA ARG A 245 21.38 -10.23 0.17
C ARG A 245 22.35 -10.09 1.33
N ARG A 246 21.81 -9.93 2.53
CA ARG A 246 22.58 -9.52 3.71
C ARG A 246 23.18 -10.70 4.48
N PHE A 247 24.47 -10.61 4.74
CA PHE A 247 25.20 -11.38 5.75
C PHE A 247 26.17 -10.45 6.48
N ARG A 248 26.27 -10.57 7.80
CA ARG A 248 27.22 -9.82 8.60
C ARG A 248 27.72 -10.65 9.77
N GLU A 249 29.01 -10.60 10.03
CA GLU A 249 29.64 -11.11 11.24
C GLU A 249 30.14 -9.94 12.09
N VAL A 250 29.89 -10.00 13.40
CA VAL A 250 30.32 -9.00 14.39
C VAL A 250 30.93 -9.71 15.58
N LYS A 251 32.11 -9.23 16.00
CA LYS A 251 32.72 -9.63 17.28
C LYS A 251 32.16 -8.74 18.37
N LEU A 252 31.58 -9.34 19.40
CA LEU A 252 30.98 -8.68 20.54
C LEU A 252 31.79 -9.02 21.81
N PRO A 253 32.74 -8.16 22.21
CA PRO A 253 33.42 -8.28 23.48
C PRO A 253 32.42 -8.16 24.63
N LEU A 254 32.55 -9.04 25.62
CA LEU A 254 31.66 -9.07 26.77
C LEU A 254 32.33 -8.50 28.02
N ARG A 255 31.53 -7.84 28.84
CA ARG A 255 31.89 -7.52 30.23
C ARG A 255 31.63 -8.73 31.11
N GLN A 256 32.51 -8.96 32.08
CA GLN A 256 32.31 -9.99 33.10
C GLN A 256 30.97 -9.77 33.84
N GLY A 257 30.25 -10.85 34.12
CA GLY A 257 28.93 -10.83 34.72
C GLY A 257 27.82 -10.94 33.68
N ARG A 258 26.59 -10.52 34.06
CA ARG A 258 25.41 -10.54 33.20
C ARG A 258 25.14 -9.14 32.66
N HIS A 259 25.12 -8.99 31.34
CA HIS A 259 24.91 -7.71 30.67
C HIS A 259 24.03 -7.87 29.44
N THR A 260 23.36 -6.80 29.04
CA THR A 260 22.55 -6.71 27.81
C THR A 260 23.30 -5.87 26.79
N TYR A 261 23.32 -6.34 25.55
CA TYR A 261 23.99 -5.70 24.43
C TYR A 261 22.99 -5.51 23.30
N THR A 262 22.94 -4.31 22.74
CA THR A 262 22.32 -4.06 21.44
C THR A 262 23.43 -3.94 20.40
N LEU A 263 23.37 -4.73 19.35
CA LEU A 263 24.39 -4.78 18.31
C LEU A 263 24.33 -3.52 17.46
N ALA A 264 25.42 -2.76 17.44
CA ALA A 264 25.55 -1.61 16.55
C ALA A 264 25.66 -2.09 15.09
N ILE A 265 24.89 -1.47 14.20
CA ILE A 265 24.93 -1.73 12.76
C ILE A 265 25.83 -0.68 12.13
N GLN A 266 26.95 -1.10 11.54
CA GLN A 266 27.77 -0.19 10.74
C GLN A 266 27.06 0.13 9.42
N LYS A 267 26.98 1.42 9.10
CA LYS A 267 26.39 1.96 7.86
C LYS A 267 26.98 1.30 6.61
N ASP A 268 26.11 0.92 5.68
CA ASP A 268 26.51 0.53 4.32
C ASP A 268 26.71 1.79 3.47
N ALA A 269 27.83 1.86 2.75
CA ALA A 269 28.17 3.02 1.93
C ALA A 269 27.14 3.31 0.81
N ARG A 270 26.35 2.32 0.39
CA ARG A 270 25.26 2.50 -0.60
C ARG A 270 24.09 3.25 0.00
N ASN A 271 23.71 2.91 1.23
CA ASN A 271 22.59 3.47 1.97
C ASN A 271 22.91 4.83 2.61
N THR A 272 24.08 5.40 2.31
CA THR A 272 24.52 6.72 2.77
C THR A 272 24.84 7.66 1.60
N ARG A 273 24.49 7.27 0.37
CA ARG A 273 24.67 8.12 -0.82
C ARG A 273 23.65 9.27 -0.83
N PRO A 274 23.90 10.33 -1.60
CA PRO A 274 22.88 11.35 -1.86
C PRO A 274 21.59 10.70 -2.36
N GLY A 275 20.46 11.04 -1.73
CA GLY A 275 19.13 10.48 -2.03
C GLY A 275 18.68 9.34 -1.09
N ALA A 276 19.61 8.67 -0.39
CA ALA A 276 19.26 7.64 0.58
C ALA A 276 18.61 8.23 1.83
N ILE A 277 17.51 7.64 2.29
CA ILE A 277 16.83 8.03 3.52
C ILE A 277 17.60 7.48 4.72
N LEU A 278 18.08 8.39 5.56
CA LEU A 278 18.81 8.06 6.77
C LEU A 278 17.85 7.68 7.90
N MET A 279 18.26 6.70 8.71
CA MET A 279 17.52 6.37 9.94
C MET A 279 17.64 7.52 10.93
N PRO A 280 16.59 7.83 11.70
CA PRO A 280 16.66 8.87 12.71
C PRO A 280 17.53 8.43 13.90
N ASP A 281 18.21 9.39 14.52
CA ASP A 281 19.17 9.14 15.60
C ASP A 281 18.59 8.37 16.81
N TYR A 282 17.30 8.60 17.13
CA TYR A 282 16.64 7.92 18.26
C TYR A 282 16.40 6.42 18.01
N ILE A 283 16.46 5.97 16.75
CA ILE A 283 16.44 4.55 16.37
C ILE A 283 17.87 4.05 16.15
N GLY A 284 18.67 4.80 15.37
CA GLY A 284 19.96 4.35 14.87
C GLY A 284 19.85 3.44 13.64
N ASP A 285 20.99 2.99 13.12
CA ASP A 285 21.00 2.16 11.91
C ASP A 285 20.44 0.76 12.16
N VAL A 286 19.66 0.29 11.18
CA VAL A 286 19.03 -1.03 11.16
C VAL A 286 19.58 -1.89 10.03
N TYR A 287 19.43 -3.21 10.16
CA TYR A 287 19.85 -4.21 9.20
C TYR A 287 18.70 -5.19 8.94
N PRO A 288 18.42 -5.59 7.69
CA PRO A 288 17.46 -6.66 7.43
C PRO A 288 18.12 -8.00 7.72
N PHE A 289 17.49 -8.81 8.57
CA PHE A 289 17.90 -10.19 8.80
C PHE A 289 16.70 -11.00 9.27
N ARG A 290 16.69 -12.30 8.97
CA ARG A 290 15.75 -13.29 9.52
C ARG A 290 16.42 -14.21 10.53
N TYR A 291 17.71 -14.45 10.34
CA TYR A 291 18.45 -15.45 11.07
C TYR A 291 19.61 -14.82 11.83
N ALA A 292 19.96 -15.43 12.96
CA ALA A 292 21.18 -15.13 13.68
C ALA A 292 21.94 -16.41 14.05
N GLU A 293 23.26 -16.35 14.10
CA GLU A 293 24.09 -17.34 14.77
C GLU A 293 24.93 -16.67 15.85
N VAL A 294 25.06 -17.32 17.01
CA VAL A 294 25.93 -16.84 18.09
C VAL A 294 26.91 -17.94 18.44
N GLU A 295 28.19 -17.61 18.37
CA GLU A 295 29.31 -18.49 18.65
C GLU A 295 30.18 -17.98 19.79
N GLY A 296 30.51 -18.84 20.74
CA GLY A 296 31.38 -18.56 21.89
C GLY A 296 30.99 -19.34 23.14
N GLU A 297 31.80 -19.21 24.19
CA GLU A 297 31.63 -19.94 25.45
C GLU A 297 30.66 -19.26 26.43
N ALA A 298 30.36 -17.97 26.21
CA ALA A 298 29.43 -17.23 27.04
C ALA A 298 28.01 -17.78 26.97
N THR A 299 27.30 -17.72 28.10
CA THR A 299 25.90 -18.13 28.16
C THR A 299 25.00 -17.01 27.65
N VAL A 300 24.42 -17.15 26.46
CA VAL A 300 23.29 -16.32 26.01
C VAL A 300 22.03 -16.73 26.77
N LEU A 301 21.46 -15.80 27.52
CA LEU A 301 20.28 -15.96 28.38
C LEU A 301 18.98 -15.53 27.68
N GLN A 302 19.07 -14.54 26.80
CA GLN A 302 17.94 -14.02 26.03
C GLN A 302 18.45 -13.40 24.73
N LEU A 303 17.68 -13.54 23.65
CA LEU A 303 17.96 -12.95 22.36
C LEU A 303 16.65 -12.49 21.71
N SER A 304 16.63 -11.25 21.23
CA SER A 304 15.54 -10.62 20.50
C SER A 304 16.08 -9.79 19.33
N ARG A 305 15.18 -9.41 18.42
CA ARG A 305 15.43 -8.42 17.38
C ARG A 305 14.61 -7.18 17.71
N GLU A 306 15.28 -6.03 17.87
CA GLU A 306 14.63 -4.72 17.96
C GLU A 306 14.25 -4.30 16.54
N THR A 307 13.04 -4.68 16.12
CA THR A 307 12.49 -4.41 14.78
C THR A 307 11.93 -2.99 14.70
N VAL A 308 12.11 -2.36 13.54
CA VAL A 308 11.66 -0.99 13.27
C VAL A 308 10.65 -0.97 12.15
N ILE A 309 9.51 -0.34 12.39
CA ILE A 309 8.43 -0.15 11.42
C ILE A 309 7.84 1.25 11.53
N TYR A 310 7.16 1.70 10.48
CA TYR A 310 6.10 2.68 10.65
C TYR A 310 4.88 1.99 11.27
N PRO A 311 4.05 2.66 12.11
CA PRO A 311 2.87 2.03 12.72
C PRO A 311 2.06 1.23 11.71
N PHE A 312 1.75 -0.01 12.09
CA PHE A 312 1.00 -0.96 11.29
C PHE A 312 0.19 -1.88 12.20
N ASP A 313 -1.13 -1.94 12.03
CA ASP A 313 -2.06 -2.81 12.75
C ASP A 313 -2.34 -4.08 11.94
N ASP A 314 -1.76 -5.20 12.39
CA ASP A 314 -1.94 -6.51 11.76
C ASP A 314 -3.42 -6.95 11.71
N LEU A 315 -4.31 -6.39 12.53
CA LEU A 315 -5.73 -6.73 12.56
C LEU A 315 -6.60 -5.85 11.64
N SER A 316 -6.06 -4.77 11.07
CA SER A 316 -6.83 -3.79 10.27
C SER A 316 -7.52 -4.43 9.05
N SER A 317 -6.84 -5.39 8.41
CA SER A 317 -7.34 -6.15 7.27
C SER A 317 -7.18 -7.65 7.49
N ASP A 318 -8.00 -8.44 6.79
CA ASP A 318 -7.93 -9.91 6.79
C ASP A 318 -8.43 -10.45 5.46
N PHE A 319 -7.78 -11.45 4.89
CA PHE A 319 -8.25 -12.16 3.69
C PHE A 319 -8.08 -13.66 3.86
N GLU A 320 -9.07 -14.42 3.40
CA GLU A 320 -8.99 -15.88 3.35
C GLU A 320 -9.87 -16.40 2.22
N CYS A 321 -9.43 -17.46 1.54
CA CYS A 321 -10.17 -18.11 0.48
C CYS A 321 -9.94 -19.62 0.43
N ALA A 322 -10.64 -20.27 -0.50
CA ALA A 322 -10.54 -21.71 -0.76
C ALA A 322 -9.13 -22.17 -1.21
N ASP A 323 -8.33 -21.28 -1.81
CA ASP A 323 -6.96 -21.57 -2.27
C ASP A 323 -5.93 -21.20 -1.18
N LEU A 324 -5.22 -22.21 -0.68
CA LEU A 324 -4.23 -22.02 0.39
C LEU A 324 -2.97 -21.28 -0.08
N VAL A 325 -2.58 -21.43 -1.36
CA VAL A 325 -1.44 -20.71 -1.94
C VAL A 325 -1.78 -19.23 -2.02
N LEU A 326 -2.99 -18.89 -2.45
CA LEU A 326 -3.43 -17.50 -2.51
C LEU A 326 -3.48 -16.84 -1.12
N ASN A 327 -3.87 -17.59 -0.08
CA ASN A 327 -3.82 -17.10 1.31
C ASN A 327 -2.39 -16.78 1.75
N ASP A 328 -1.45 -17.70 1.48
CA ASP A 328 -0.03 -17.50 1.82
C ASP A 328 0.57 -16.30 1.04
N ILE A 329 0.16 -16.10 -0.21
CA ILE A 329 0.57 -14.94 -1.03
C ILE A 329 0.04 -13.63 -0.45
N TRP A 330 -1.22 -13.58 -0.03
CA TRP A 330 -1.76 -12.36 0.60
C TRP A 330 -1.02 -12.03 1.90
N ASP A 331 -0.80 -13.01 2.77
CA ASP A 331 -0.04 -12.83 4.03
C ASP A 331 1.40 -12.36 3.78
N PHE A 332 2.06 -12.94 2.76
CA PHE A 332 3.41 -12.56 2.34
C PHE A 332 3.46 -11.10 1.85
N CYS A 333 2.54 -10.71 0.97
CA CYS A 333 2.50 -9.35 0.43
C CYS A 333 2.09 -8.31 1.49
N LYS A 334 1.10 -8.61 2.33
CA LYS A 334 0.70 -7.74 3.46
C LYS A 334 1.88 -7.50 4.41
N TYR A 335 2.60 -8.57 4.78
CA TYR A 335 3.77 -8.44 5.64
C TYR A 335 4.90 -7.65 4.96
N SER A 336 5.06 -7.78 3.64
CA SER A 336 6.07 -7.03 2.90
C SER A 336 5.86 -5.52 3.01
N ILE A 337 4.60 -5.06 2.97
CA ILE A 337 4.26 -3.64 3.17
C ILE A 337 4.61 -3.17 4.58
N LYS A 338 4.28 -3.97 5.60
CA LYS A 338 4.66 -3.68 6.99
C LYS A 338 6.18 -3.55 7.15
N ALA A 339 6.92 -4.56 6.72
CA ALA A 339 8.36 -4.67 6.96
C ALA A 339 9.18 -3.60 6.22
N THR A 340 8.74 -3.18 5.03
CA THR A 340 9.45 -2.19 4.19
C THR A 340 9.17 -0.73 4.58
N SER A 341 8.33 -0.49 5.59
CA SER A 341 8.01 0.85 6.10
C SER A 341 9.09 1.47 7.01
N PHE A 342 10.14 0.70 7.33
CA PHE A 342 11.15 0.99 8.35
C PHE A 342 11.86 2.35 8.22
N ALA A 343 11.93 2.94 7.03
CA ALA A 343 12.61 4.21 6.78
C ALA A 343 11.72 5.45 7.02
N GLY A 344 10.41 5.26 7.24
CA GLY A 344 9.46 6.36 7.44
C GLY A 344 9.20 7.18 6.16
N LEU A 345 9.54 6.60 5.01
CA LEU A 345 9.19 6.92 3.62
C LEU A 345 9.15 5.57 2.87
N TYR A 346 8.38 5.46 1.78
CA TYR A 346 8.52 4.29 0.91
C TYR A 346 9.87 4.38 0.18
N VAL A 347 10.74 3.42 0.45
CA VAL A 347 12.03 3.25 -0.21
C VAL A 347 12.03 1.93 -0.98
N ASP A 348 12.94 1.81 -1.95
CA ASP A 348 13.18 0.61 -2.75
C ASP A 348 13.39 -0.64 -1.87
N GLY A 349 14.36 -0.56 -0.97
CA GLY A 349 14.74 -1.64 -0.06
C GLY A 349 15.93 -1.24 0.79
N ASP A 350 16.62 -2.22 1.37
CA ASP A 350 17.82 -1.94 2.15
C ASP A 350 19.01 -1.55 1.29
N ARG A 351 19.04 -1.85 0.00
CA ARG A 351 20.27 -1.67 -0.78
C ARG A 351 20.58 -0.21 -1.10
N GLU A 352 19.57 0.59 -1.48
CA GLU A 352 19.75 2.01 -1.82
C GLU A 352 19.07 2.92 -0.80
N ARG A 353 17.92 2.49 -0.26
CA ARG A 353 17.04 3.27 0.62
C ARG A 353 16.57 4.56 -0.05
N ILE A 354 16.29 4.51 -1.35
CA ILE A 354 15.86 5.65 -2.16
C ILE A 354 14.36 5.51 -2.44
N PRO A 355 13.55 6.57 -2.24
CA PRO A 355 12.19 6.61 -2.74
C PRO A 355 12.19 6.75 -4.27
N TYR A 356 11.47 5.86 -4.96
CA TYR A 356 11.20 5.93 -6.39
C TYR A 356 9.69 6.01 -6.62
N GLU A 357 9.23 6.77 -7.63
CA GLU A 357 7.80 7.07 -7.78
C GLU A 357 6.96 5.87 -8.19
N ALA A 358 7.47 4.96 -9.03
CA ALA A 358 6.75 3.74 -9.38
C ALA A 358 6.62 2.79 -8.19
N ASP A 359 7.71 2.58 -7.46
CA ASP A 359 7.76 1.80 -6.23
C ASP A 359 6.79 2.36 -5.20
N ALA A 360 6.83 3.67 -4.97
CA ALA A 360 5.97 4.37 -4.05
C ALA A 360 4.50 4.32 -4.48
N TYR A 361 4.19 4.36 -5.77
CA TYR A 361 2.82 4.20 -6.26
C TYR A 361 2.28 2.79 -5.99
N ILE A 362 3.05 1.74 -6.31
CA ILE A 362 2.63 0.37 -6.02
C ILE A 362 2.52 0.16 -4.50
N ASN A 363 3.50 0.64 -3.73
CA ASN A 363 3.49 0.53 -2.27
C ASN A 363 2.28 1.28 -1.68
N GLN A 364 1.95 2.48 -2.15
CA GLN A 364 0.75 3.21 -1.75
C GLN A 364 -0.53 2.38 -2.00
N LEU A 365 -0.69 1.82 -3.20
CA LEU A 365 -1.85 0.98 -3.52
C LEU A 365 -1.93 -0.25 -2.61
N CYS A 366 -0.80 -0.93 -2.37
CA CYS A 366 -0.70 -2.07 -1.47
C CYS A 366 -1.02 -1.71 -0.03
N HIS A 367 -0.45 -0.63 0.48
CA HIS A 367 -0.69 -0.14 1.82
C HIS A 367 -2.17 0.20 2.03
N TYR A 368 -2.78 0.94 1.10
CA TYR A 368 -4.21 1.23 1.15
C TYR A 368 -5.07 -0.03 0.96
N GLY A 369 -4.51 -1.11 0.41
CA GLY A 369 -5.14 -2.41 0.30
C GLY A 369 -5.25 -3.17 1.63
N VAL A 370 -4.38 -2.85 2.60
CA VAL A 370 -4.23 -3.63 3.83
C VAL A 370 -4.35 -2.82 5.12
N GLU A 371 -4.37 -1.49 5.06
CA GLU A 371 -4.46 -0.63 6.23
C GLU A 371 -5.11 0.74 5.93
N ALA A 372 -5.75 1.35 6.94
CA ALA A 372 -6.29 2.71 6.90
C ALA A 372 -5.30 3.75 7.49
N GLU A 373 -4.01 3.58 7.18
CA GLU A 373 -2.93 4.54 7.44
C GLU A 373 -2.55 5.19 6.11
N TYR A 374 -2.62 6.52 6.05
CA TYR A 374 -2.49 7.27 4.79
C TYR A 374 -1.31 8.26 4.80
N THR A 375 -0.72 8.53 5.97
CA THR A 375 0.27 9.58 6.16
C THR A 375 1.64 9.22 5.62
N LEU A 376 2.04 7.94 5.65
CA LEU A 376 3.30 7.50 5.06
C LEU A 376 3.32 7.71 3.53
N ALA A 377 2.23 7.34 2.86
CA ALA A 377 2.05 7.58 1.43
C ALA A 377 2.10 9.08 1.11
N ARG A 378 1.34 9.90 1.83
CA ARG A 378 1.29 11.36 1.60
C ARG A 378 2.65 12.03 1.84
N LYS A 379 3.38 11.60 2.85
CA LYS A 379 4.74 12.09 3.13
C LYS A 379 5.70 11.70 2.01
N THR A 380 5.66 10.44 1.56
CA THR A 380 6.49 9.94 0.45
C THR A 380 6.20 10.68 -0.84
N GLN A 381 4.92 10.87 -1.14
CA GLN A 381 4.50 11.63 -2.31
C GLN A 381 4.98 13.08 -2.24
N SER A 382 4.84 13.74 -1.09
CA SER A 382 5.32 15.11 -0.91
C SER A 382 6.82 15.22 -1.09
N TYR A 383 7.58 14.20 -0.68
CA TYR A 383 9.03 14.14 -0.92
C TYR A 383 9.31 14.00 -2.43
N LEU A 384 8.74 13.00 -3.08
CA LEU A 384 8.98 12.70 -4.50
C LEU A 384 8.53 13.81 -5.46
N LEU A 385 7.55 14.64 -5.05
CA LEU A 385 7.15 15.80 -5.83
C LEU A 385 8.33 16.74 -6.09
N PHE A 386 9.19 16.95 -5.09
CA PHE A 386 10.35 17.85 -5.11
C PHE A 386 11.69 17.14 -5.21
N HIS A 387 11.71 15.81 -5.11
CA HIS A 387 12.88 14.96 -5.28
C HIS A 387 12.60 13.87 -6.33
N PRO A 388 12.22 14.24 -7.56
CA PRO A 388 11.93 13.26 -8.59
C PRO A 388 13.13 12.43 -8.96
N THR A 389 12.86 11.21 -9.40
CA THR A 389 13.87 10.32 -9.94
C THR A 389 13.78 10.21 -11.46
N TRP A 390 14.68 9.44 -12.06
CA TRP A 390 14.50 8.93 -13.43
C TRP A 390 13.76 7.59 -13.26
N PRO A 391 12.79 7.21 -14.12
CA PRO A 391 12.58 7.50 -15.54
C PRO A 391 11.30 8.31 -15.88
N THR A 392 11.02 8.52 -17.18
CA THR A 392 9.89 9.33 -17.69
C THR A 392 8.53 8.93 -17.11
N GLU A 393 8.24 7.63 -17.08
CA GLU A 393 7.00 7.05 -16.59
C GLU A 393 6.78 7.34 -15.11
N TRP A 394 7.86 7.36 -14.31
CA TRP A 394 7.80 7.52 -12.86
C TRP A 394 7.42 8.96 -12.49
N ILE A 395 7.83 9.95 -13.28
CA ILE A 395 7.34 11.34 -13.14
C ILE A 395 5.82 11.42 -13.30
N LEU A 396 5.27 10.67 -14.26
CA LEU A 396 3.82 10.62 -14.50
C LEU A 396 3.10 9.94 -13.34
N SER A 397 3.70 8.93 -12.70
CA SER A 397 3.14 8.25 -11.52
C SER A 397 2.86 9.19 -10.34
N THR A 398 3.58 10.31 -10.18
CA THR A 398 3.28 11.31 -9.14
C THR A 398 1.85 11.86 -9.27
N VAL A 399 1.35 12.04 -10.49
CA VAL A 399 -0.03 12.50 -10.76
C VAL A 399 -1.04 11.45 -10.31
N LEU A 400 -0.73 10.17 -10.54
CA LEU A 400 -1.58 9.04 -10.18
C LEU A 400 -1.65 8.90 -8.65
N MET A 401 -0.51 8.97 -7.96
CA MET A 401 -0.43 8.94 -6.50
C MET A 401 -1.29 10.02 -5.83
N ALA A 402 -1.28 11.24 -6.39
CA ALA A 402 -2.04 12.38 -5.86
C ALA A 402 -3.53 12.15 -5.91
N TRP A 403 -3.98 11.55 -7.02
CA TRP A 403 -5.38 11.21 -7.19
C TRP A 403 -5.81 10.08 -6.27
N GLU A 404 -5.00 9.03 -6.11
CA GLU A 404 -5.33 7.94 -5.20
C GLU A 404 -5.34 8.42 -3.73
N ASP A 405 -4.40 9.28 -3.32
CA ASP A 405 -4.42 9.92 -2.00
C ASP A 405 -5.74 10.70 -1.76
N TYR A 406 -6.18 11.53 -2.71
CA TYR A 406 -7.47 12.21 -2.62
C TYR A 406 -8.65 11.24 -2.64
N LEU A 407 -8.63 10.21 -3.50
CA LEU A 407 -9.73 9.27 -3.67
C LEU A 407 -9.93 8.41 -2.42
N TYR A 408 -8.86 8.00 -1.76
CA TYR A 408 -8.89 7.17 -0.56
C TYR A 408 -9.18 7.96 0.70
N THR A 409 -8.61 9.17 0.82
CA THR A 409 -8.78 9.98 2.02
C THR A 409 -9.99 10.89 1.93
N GLY A 410 -10.36 11.40 0.75
CA GLY A 410 -11.35 12.47 0.62
C GLY A 410 -10.81 13.87 0.90
N ASN A 411 -9.52 13.99 1.25
CA ASN A 411 -8.87 15.26 1.56
C ASN A 411 -8.23 15.85 0.29
N ALA A 412 -8.75 16.98 -0.19
CA ALA A 412 -8.29 17.65 -1.40
C ALA A 412 -7.10 18.61 -1.17
N ASP A 413 -6.65 18.80 0.06
CA ASP A 413 -5.66 19.84 0.40
C ASP A 413 -4.32 19.62 -0.30
N PHE A 414 -3.90 18.35 -0.48
CA PHE A 414 -2.66 18.04 -1.19
C PHE A 414 -2.74 18.43 -2.67
N ILE A 415 -3.76 17.92 -3.38
CA ILE A 415 -3.97 18.21 -4.80
C ILE A 415 -4.26 19.70 -5.06
N ALA A 416 -4.87 20.41 -4.12
CA ALA A 416 -5.12 21.84 -4.22
C ALA A 416 -3.83 22.66 -4.12
N ARG A 417 -2.96 22.33 -3.16
CA ARG A 417 -1.70 23.06 -2.93
C ARG A 417 -0.66 22.82 -4.01
N HIS A 418 -0.63 21.60 -4.54
CA HIS A 418 0.38 21.16 -5.51
C HIS A 418 -0.17 21.08 -6.93
N TYR A 419 -1.28 21.76 -7.22
CA TYR A 419 -1.94 21.67 -8.52
C TYR A 419 -0.97 21.98 -9.67
N ASP A 420 -0.22 23.08 -9.57
CA ASP A 420 0.71 23.53 -10.62
C ASP A 420 1.88 22.56 -10.81
N ASP A 421 2.43 22.01 -9.71
CA ASP A 421 3.45 20.96 -9.77
C ASP A 421 2.92 19.72 -10.50
N LEU A 422 1.68 19.30 -10.20
CA LEU A 422 1.03 18.17 -10.85
C LEU A 422 0.75 18.44 -12.34
N GLN A 423 0.43 19.68 -12.72
CA GLN A 423 0.32 20.06 -14.14
C GLN A 423 1.66 19.89 -14.87
N ALA A 424 2.78 20.27 -14.25
CA ALA A 424 4.11 20.09 -14.84
C ALA A 424 4.49 18.60 -14.93
N LYS A 425 4.25 17.83 -13.85
CA LYS A 425 4.49 16.38 -13.78
C LYS A 425 3.64 15.57 -14.78
N SER A 426 2.58 16.16 -15.34
CA SER A 426 1.82 15.56 -16.44
C SER A 426 2.61 15.51 -17.76
N LEU A 427 3.79 16.15 -17.84
CA LEU A 427 4.70 16.22 -18.99
C LEU A 427 4.04 16.72 -20.28
N ARG A 428 2.97 17.52 -20.19
CA ARG A 428 2.28 18.08 -21.36
C ARG A 428 3.19 18.96 -22.22
N SER A 429 4.22 19.55 -21.64
CA SER A 429 5.23 20.34 -22.35
C SER A 429 6.02 19.53 -23.39
N LEU A 430 6.04 18.20 -23.27
CA LEU A 430 6.70 17.30 -24.23
C LEU A 430 5.81 16.92 -25.43
N THR A 431 4.58 17.43 -25.52
CA THR A 431 3.63 17.08 -26.60
C THR A 431 4.14 17.59 -27.95
N GLU A 432 4.32 16.69 -28.90
CA GLU A 432 4.74 16.93 -30.28
C GLU A 432 3.58 17.22 -31.22
N THR A 433 3.90 17.65 -32.45
CA THR A 433 2.89 17.99 -33.48
C THR A 433 2.06 16.79 -33.93
N ASN A 434 2.57 15.57 -33.76
CA ASN A 434 1.83 14.33 -33.98
C ASN A 434 0.86 13.98 -32.84
N GLY A 435 0.83 14.76 -31.75
CA GLY A 435 -0.04 14.57 -30.59
C GLY A 435 0.51 13.61 -29.52
N LEU A 436 1.72 13.06 -29.72
CA LEU A 436 2.41 12.19 -28.76
C LEU A 436 3.45 12.96 -27.95
N ILE A 437 3.92 12.42 -26.83
CA ILE A 437 5.07 12.96 -26.10
C ILE A 437 6.34 12.16 -26.44
N SER A 438 7.49 12.84 -26.39
CA SER A 438 8.81 12.24 -26.55
C SER A 438 9.86 12.95 -25.70
N THR A 439 10.80 12.18 -25.16
CA THR A 439 12.01 12.68 -24.50
C THR A 439 13.20 12.83 -25.47
N ARG A 440 13.01 12.55 -26.77
CA ARG A 440 14.08 12.47 -27.79
C ARG A 440 14.00 13.55 -28.88
N THR A 441 12.93 14.34 -28.92
CA THR A 441 12.61 15.30 -29.99
C THR A 441 13.08 16.75 -29.71
N GLY A 442 13.95 16.95 -28.73
CA GLY A 442 14.51 18.27 -28.38
C GLY A 442 13.62 19.15 -27.47
N LYS A 443 12.37 18.73 -27.18
CA LYS A 443 11.49 19.43 -26.22
C LYS A 443 11.82 19.21 -24.75
N LEU A 444 12.63 18.20 -24.44
CA LEU A 444 13.18 18.01 -23.11
C LEU A 444 14.29 19.05 -22.85
N THR A 445 13.86 20.27 -22.51
CA THR A 445 14.74 21.41 -22.21
C THR A 445 14.98 21.53 -20.70
N ASP A 446 16.01 22.30 -20.30
CA ASP A 446 16.29 22.59 -18.89
C ASP A 446 15.09 23.22 -18.17
N SER A 447 14.29 24.04 -18.87
CA SER A 447 13.06 24.62 -18.33
C SER A 447 12.00 23.55 -18.02
N VAL A 448 11.88 22.52 -18.87
CA VAL A 448 10.98 21.39 -18.60
C VAL A 448 11.47 20.60 -17.39
N LEU A 449 12.77 20.31 -17.31
CA LEU A 449 13.36 19.60 -16.16
C LEU A 449 13.18 20.39 -14.86
N GLN A 450 13.41 21.70 -14.89
CA GLN A 450 13.20 22.58 -13.74
C GLN A 450 11.72 22.63 -13.33
N SER A 451 10.79 22.65 -14.28
CA SER A 451 9.35 22.69 -13.98
C SER A 451 8.85 21.45 -13.24
N ILE A 452 9.57 20.33 -13.35
CA ILE A 452 9.27 19.09 -12.62
C ILE A 452 10.21 18.86 -11.44
N HIS A 453 11.02 19.85 -11.03
CA HIS A 453 12.00 19.77 -9.95
C HIS A 453 13.11 18.72 -10.17
N PHE A 454 13.44 18.39 -11.43
CA PHE A 454 14.42 17.36 -11.75
C PHE A 454 15.81 17.94 -12.03
N GLU A 455 16.79 17.51 -11.25
CA GLU A 455 18.21 17.91 -11.38
C GLU A 455 19.11 16.80 -11.97
N GLY A 456 18.56 15.59 -12.20
CA GLY A 456 19.31 14.36 -12.52
C GLY A 456 19.83 14.21 -13.95
N GLY A 457 20.03 15.31 -14.70
CA GLY A 457 20.55 15.27 -16.07
C GLY A 457 19.51 14.91 -17.12
N ARG A 458 19.39 13.62 -17.53
CA ARG A 458 18.54 13.22 -18.67
C ARG A 458 17.44 12.24 -18.27
N LEU A 459 16.19 12.67 -18.43
CA LEU A 459 15.01 11.82 -18.38
C LEU A 459 15.00 10.85 -19.58
N ARG A 460 14.64 9.59 -19.35
CA ARG A 460 14.56 8.53 -20.36
C ARG A 460 13.48 7.53 -20.00
N ASP A 461 13.02 6.79 -20.98
CA ASP A 461 11.94 5.82 -20.84
C ASP A 461 12.49 4.48 -20.30
N ILE A 462 11.73 3.79 -19.45
CA ILE A 462 12.16 2.52 -18.84
C ILE A 462 11.35 1.31 -19.27
N VAL A 463 10.03 1.45 -19.48
CA VAL A 463 9.08 0.36 -19.72
C VAL A 463 8.95 -0.66 -18.56
N ASP A 464 10.05 -1.31 -18.18
CA ASP A 464 10.14 -2.32 -17.11
C ASP A 464 11.59 -2.49 -16.59
N TRP A 465 11.78 -3.19 -15.47
CA TRP A 465 13.06 -3.40 -14.82
C TRP A 465 13.21 -4.82 -14.24
N PRO A 466 14.37 -5.49 -14.34
CA PRO A 466 15.64 -5.02 -14.92
C PRO A 466 15.75 -5.17 -16.44
N HIS A 467 16.55 -4.30 -17.05
CA HIS A 467 16.98 -4.42 -18.45
C HIS A 467 18.12 -5.42 -18.61
N LYS A 468 18.34 -5.89 -19.84
CA LYS A 468 19.54 -6.65 -20.24
C LYS A 468 20.82 -5.87 -19.92
N GLY A 469 21.85 -6.53 -19.37
CA GLY A 469 23.18 -5.95 -19.13
C GLY A 469 23.69 -6.09 -17.69
N ILE A 470 24.62 -5.21 -17.28
CA ILE A 470 25.46 -5.34 -16.07
C ILE A 470 24.65 -5.46 -14.75
N LEU A 471 23.45 -4.88 -14.68
CA LEU A 471 22.59 -4.88 -13.49
C LEU A 471 21.36 -5.80 -13.63
N GLY A 472 21.25 -6.57 -14.72
CA GLY A 472 20.17 -7.51 -15.03
C GLY A 472 20.68 -8.78 -15.74
N LEU A 473 19.84 -9.40 -16.58
CA LEU A 473 20.19 -10.64 -17.30
C LEU A 473 21.36 -10.46 -18.28
N SER A 474 22.23 -11.47 -18.37
CA SER A 474 23.30 -11.61 -19.36
C SER A 474 23.01 -12.74 -20.35
N GLY A 475 23.34 -12.60 -21.64
CA GLY A 475 23.12 -13.64 -22.66
C GLY A 475 22.10 -13.24 -23.73
N ASP A 476 21.30 -14.19 -24.23
CA ASP A 476 20.28 -13.95 -25.26
C ASP A 476 18.97 -13.36 -24.70
N ASP A 477 18.76 -13.38 -23.38
CA ASP A 477 17.59 -12.78 -22.73
C ASP A 477 17.54 -11.26 -22.90
N SER A 478 16.33 -10.72 -23.11
CA SER A 478 16.08 -9.30 -23.35
C SER A 478 15.84 -8.46 -22.09
N GLY A 479 15.99 -9.04 -20.90
CA GLY A 479 15.53 -8.44 -19.64
C GLY A 479 14.03 -8.67 -19.41
N GLU A 480 13.41 -7.92 -18.50
CA GLU A 480 11.97 -8.07 -18.20
C GLU A 480 11.06 -7.19 -19.09
N THR A 481 11.59 -6.53 -20.10
CA THR A 481 10.82 -5.66 -21.02
C THR A 481 10.16 -6.43 -22.16
N ASP A 482 10.15 -7.75 -22.13
CA ASP A 482 9.62 -8.58 -23.22
C ASP A 482 10.22 -8.25 -24.61
N GLY A 483 11.50 -7.87 -24.66
CA GLY A 483 12.15 -7.47 -25.92
C GLY A 483 11.78 -6.09 -26.44
N PHE A 484 11.14 -5.23 -25.63
CA PHE A 484 10.67 -3.90 -26.03
C PHE A 484 11.66 -3.11 -26.90
N VAL A 485 11.21 -2.63 -28.06
CA VAL A 485 12.03 -1.84 -28.99
C VAL A 485 11.83 -0.34 -28.75
N PHE A 486 12.81 0.31 -28.12
CA PHE A 486 12.77 1.75 -27.85
C PHE A 486 13.00 2.58 -29.11
N THR A 487 12.03 3.44 -29.43
CA THR A 487 12.03 4.39 -30.54
C THR A 487 11.99 5.84 -30.01
N ASP A 488 11.77 6.82 -30.90
CA ASP A 488 11.52 8.21 -30.51
C ASP A 488 10.13 8.43 -29.90
N TYR A 489 9.17 7.55 -30.18
CA TYR A 489 7.81 7.63 -29.64
C TYR A 489 7.40 6.23 -29.16
N ASN A 490 7.45 6.03 -27.84
CA ASN A 490 7.20 4.73 -27.22
C ASN A 490 5.75 4.63 -26.72
N ALA A 491 5.13 3.48 -26.95
CA ALA A 491 3.74 3.22 -26.58
C ALA A 491 3.53 3.33 -25.06
N VAL A 492 4.39 2.74 -24.23
CA VAL A 492 4.20 2.71 -22.77
C VAL A 492 4.17 4.12 -22.16
N VAL A 493 5.14 4.98 -22.51
CA VAL A 493 5.20 6.37 -22.02
C VAL A 493 3.98 7.18 -22.46
N ASN A 494 3.54 7.00 -23.71
CA ASN A 494 2.36 7.70 -24.20
C ASN A 494 1.07 7.16 -23.56
N ALA A 495 1.03 5.88 -23.21
CA ALA A 495 -0.09 5.34 -22.44
C ALA A 495 -0.17 5.97 -21.04
N TYR A 496 0.97 6.06 -20.34
CA TYR A 496 1.07 6.79 -19.07
C TYR A 496 0.67 8.26 -19.19
N HIS A 497 1.12 8.94 -20.25
CA HIS A 497 0.77 10.33 -20.48
C HIS A 497 -0.74 10.53 -20.64
N ASN A 498 -1.40 9.67 -21.43
CA ASN A 498 -2.85 9.71 -21.54
C ASN A 498 -3.53 9.52 -20.18
N ARG A 499 -3.03 8.56 -19.38
CA ARG A 499 -3.54 8.33 -18.04
C ARG A 499 -3.37 9.54 -17.14
N ALA A 500 -2.22 10.20 -17.18
CA ALA A 500 -1.98 11.43 -16.43
C ALA A 500 -2.93 12.56 -16.87
N LEU A 501 -3.22 12.73 -18.16
CA LEU A 501 -4.22 13.70 -18.65
C LEU A 501 -5.62 13.39 -18.13
N GLN A 502 -6.04 12.11 -18.16
CA GLN A 502 -7.33 11.69 -17.60
C GLN A 502 -7.41 11.99 -16.09
N VAL A 503 -6.32 11.77 -15.35
CA VAL A 503 -6.26 12.03 -13.92
C VAL A 503 -6.25 13.53 -13.63
N MET A 504 -5.51 14.34 -14.39
CA MET A 504 -5.52 15.80 -14.26
C MET A 504 -6.90 16.39 -14.53
N ALA A 505 -7.66 15.84 -15.47
CA ALA A 505 -9.06 16.23 -15.68
C ALA A 505 -9.90 16.00 -14.41
N LYS A 506 -9.70 14.86 -13.73
CA LYS A 506 -10.40 14.54 -12.47
C LYS A 506 -9.95 15.43 -11.31
N ILE A 507 -8.65 15.69 -11.19
CA ILE A 507 -8.09 16.61 -10.18
C ILE A 507 -8.65 18.01 -10.38
N ALA A 508 -8.65 18.53 -11.61
CA ALA A 508 -9.21 19.83 -11.93
C ALA A 508 -10.70 19.92 -11.55
N ALA A 509 -11.49 18.90 -11.90
CA ALA A 509 -12.90 18.83 -11.53
C ALA A 509 -13.11 18.78 -10.00
N ALA A 510 -12.28 18.02 -9.27
CA ALA A 510 -12.33 17.95 -7.81
C ALA A 510 -11.99 19.28 -7.10
N LEU A 511 -11.33 20.19 -7.81
CA LEU A 511 -10.95 21.53 -7.34
C LEU A 511 -11.82 22.64 -7.95
N ASP A 512 -12.97 22.28 -8.55
CA ASP A 512 -13.89 23.20 -9.21
C ASP A 512 -13.25 24.05 -10.34
N LYS A 513 -12.19 23.52 -10.97
CA LYS A 513 -11.49 24.13 -12.13
C LYS A 513 -12.07 23.60 -13.45
N GLU A 514 -13.34 23.92 -13.72
CA GLU A 514 -14.10 23.34 -14.84
C GLU A 514 -13.45 23.50 -16.23
N ALA A 515 -12.84 24.66 -16.49
CA ALA A 515 -12.17 24.93 -17.77
C ALA A 515 -10.94 24.01 -17.96
N ASP A 516 -10.13 23.84 -16.92
CA ASP A 516 -8.97 22.95 -16.94
C ASP A 516 -9.42 21.49 -17.07
N ALA A 517 -10.48 21.11 -16.34
CA ALA A 517 -11.05 19.77 -16.41
C ALA A 517 -11.49 19.42 -17.84
N ALA A 518 -12.22 20.31 -18.50
CA ALA A 518 -12.64 20.15 -19.89
C ALA A 518 -11.43 20.12 -20.85
N ALA A 519 -10.44 20.97 -20.65
CA ALA A 519 -9.23 21.01 -21.48
C ALA A 519 -8.41 19.71 -21.38
N TYR A 520 -8.18 19.21 -20.16
CA TYR A 520 -7.48 17.94 -19.95
C TYR A 520 -8.27 16.75 -20.50
N ALA A 521 -9.60 16.73 -20.33
CA ALA A 521 -10.45 15.68 -20.90
C ALA A 521 -10.37 15.67 -22.44
N ALA A 522 -10.43 16.84 -23.08
CA ALA A 522 -10.28 16.95 -24.54
C ALA A 522 -8.89 16.52 -25.02
N GLN A 523 -7.83 16.91 -24.30
CA GLN A 523 -6.46 16.49 -24.58
C GLN A 523 -6.30 14.97 -24.44
N ALA A 524 -6.88 14.35 -23.41
CA ALA A 524 -6.85 12.90 -23.24
C ALA A 524 -7.55 12.17 -24.40
N VAL A 525 -8.69 12.68 -24.89
CA VAL A 525 -9.37 12.10 -26.06
C VAL A 525 -8.50 12.22 -27.31
N ALA A 526 -8.01 13.43 -27.62
CA ALA A 526 -7.17 13.67 -28.79
C ALA A 526 -5.87 12.87 -28.77
N HIS A 527 -5.23 12.75 -27.60
CA HIS A 527 -4.02 11.95 -27.42
C HIS A 527 -4.31 10.46 -27.60
N ARG A 528 -5.43 9.93 -27.08
CA ARG A 528 -5.82 8.52 -27.31
C ARG A 528 -6.01 8.22 -28.79
N GLU A 529 -6.58 9.15 -29.55
CA GLU A 529 -6.70 8.99 -31.00
C GLU A 529 -5.33 9.01 -31.69
N ALA A 530 -4.42 9.90 -31.29
CA ALA A 530 -3.04 9.91 -31.79
C ALA A 530 -2.29 8.62 -31.46
N PHE A 531 -2.43 8.14 -30.22
CA PHE A 531 -1.89 6.88 -29.73
C PHE A 531 -2.36 5.69 -30.59
N ASN A 532 -3.68 5.56 -30.79
CA ASN A 532 -4.23 4.47 -31.59
C ASN A 532 -3.78 4.55 -33.05
N ARG A 533 -3.72 5.75 -33.65
CA ARG A 533 -3.19 5.91 -35.02
C ARG A 533 -1.71 5.52 -35.14
N ALA A 534 -0.93 5.76 -34.11
CA ALA A 534 0.52 5.55 -34.14
C ALA A 534 0.94 4.11 -33.86
N PHE A 535 0.25 3.44 -32.94
CA PHE A 535 0.74 2.17 -32.36
C PHE A 535 -0.20 0.98 -32.58
N LEU A 536 -1.50 1.17 -32.83
CA LEU A 536 -2.39 0.05 -33.08
C LEU A 536 -2.19 -0.47 -34.50
N ASP A 537 -1.64 -1.68 -34.63
CA ASP A 537 -1.48 -2.34 -35.91
C ASP A 537 -2.85 -2.83 -36.42
N PRO A 538 -3.33 -2.34 -37.57
CA PRO A 538 -4.66 -2.68 -38.07
C PRO A 538 -4.79 -4.12 -38.55
N GLU A 539 -3.70 -4.78 -38.94
CA GLU A 539 -3.68 -6.16 -39.41
C GLU A 539 -3.57 -7.14 -38.25
N LYS A 540 -2.66 -6.87 -37.31
CA LYS A 540 -2.46 -7.69 -36.11
C LYS A 540 -3.59 -7.52 -35.08
N GLY A 541 -4.18 -6.32 -35.01
CA GLY A 541 -5.23 -5.98 -34.05
C GLY A 541 -4.74 -5.72 -32.63
N TYR A 542 -3.44 -5.45 -32.46
CA TYR A 542 -2.78 -5.13 -31.20
C TYR A 542 -1.63 -4.14 -31.40
N TYR A 543 -1.02 -3.65 -30.31
CA TYR A 543 -0.11 -2.51 -30.34
C TYR A 543 1.34 -2.91 -30.61
N THR A 544 2.04 -2.10 -31.40
CA THR A 544 3.51 -2.11 -31.52
C THR A 544 4.15 -1.25 -30.43
N ASP A 545 5.44 -1.49 -30.17
CA ASP A 545 6.17 -0.81 -29.09
C ASP A 545 6.40 0.69 -29.35
N GLY A 546 6.48 1.08 -30.62
CA GLY A 546 6.78 2.44 -31.01
C GLY A 546 6.64 2.70 -32.50
N ILE A 547 6.84 3.95 -32.90
CA ILE A 547 6.81 4.33 -34.33
C ILE A 547 8.06 3.78 -35.02
N GLY A 548 7.87 3.03 -36.11
CA GLY A 548 8.95 2.50 -36.94
C GLY A 548 9.46 1.11 -36.56
N THR A 549 8.76 0.41 -35.67
CA THR A 549 9.04 -1.00 -35.34
C THR A 549 7.80 -1.87 -35.54
N ASP A 550 8.00 -3.12 -35.98
CA ASP A 550 6.96 -4.14 -36.10
C ASP A 550 6.84 -5.01 -34.83
N HIS A 551 7.70 -4.78 -33.83
CA HIS A 551 7.70 -5.52 -32.58
C HIS A 551 6.53 -5.10 -31.67
N SER A 552 5.94 -6.09 -31.00
CA SER A 552 4.85 -5.93 -30.04
C SER A 552 5.22 -6.66 -28.75
N SER A 553 5.34 -5.91 -27.66
CA SER A 553 5.56 -6.43 -26.30
C SER A 553 4.26 -6.63 -25.53
N LEU A 554 4.33 -7.43 -24.47
CA LEU A 554 3.34 -7.45 -23.40
C LEU A 554 3.03 -6.02 -22.90
N HIS A 555 4.06 -5.20 -22.67
CA HIS A 555 3.95 -3.88 -22.06
C HIS A 555 3.12 -2.90 -22.88
N ALA A 556 3.40 -2.78 -24.19
CA ALA A 556 2.63 -1.89 -25.08
C ALA A 556 1.12 -2.20 -25.04
N ASN A 557 0.77 -3.47 -24.85
CA ASN A 557 -0.61 -3.97 -24.88
C ASN A 557 -1.28 -3.95 -23.50
N MET A 558 -0.58 -4.36 -22.43
CA MET A 558 -1.13 -4.34 -21.07
C MET A 558 -1.38 -2.91 -20.59
N PHE A 559 -0.47 -1.96 -20.86
CA PHE A 559 -0.67 -0.57 -20.46
C PHE A 559 -1.81 0.08 -21.26
N ALA A 560 -1.95 -0.25 -22.56
CA ALA A 560 -3.07 0.23 -23.36
C ALA A 560 -4.42 -0.26 -22.81
N LEU A 561 -4.50 -1.52 -22.38
CA LEU A 561 -5.69 -2.07 -21.71
C LEU A 561 -5.93 -1.41 -20.34
N ALA A 562 -4.92 -1.41 -19.45
CA ALA A 562 -5.04 -0.90 -18.10
C ALA A 562 -5.46 0.59 -18.05
N PHE A 563 -5.02 1.39 -19.03
CA PHE A 563 -5.33 2.82 -19.09
C PHE A 563 -6.51 3.18 -20.02
N GLY A 564 -7.19 2.17 -20.60
CA GLY A 564 -8.42 2.37 -21.36
C GLY A 564 -8.21 3.03 -22.73
N LEU A 565 -7.09 2.74 -23.39
CA LEU A 565 -6.77 3.26 -24.72
C LEU A 565 -7.36 2.39 -25.85
N VAL A 566 -7.58 1.11 -25.56
CA VAL A 566 -8.01 0.12 -26.54
C VAL A 566 -9.44 0.41 -27.02
N PRO A 567 -9.65 0.55 -28.34
CA PRO A 567 -11.00 0.59 -28.91
C PRO A 567 -11.82 -0.64 -28.51
N ALA A 568 -13.12 -0.46 -28.27
CA ALA A 568 -13.98 -1.53 -27.75
C ALA A 568 -13.95 -2.79 -28.64
N GLU A 569 -13.87 -2.61 -29.96
CA GLU A 569 -13.79 -3.65 -30.98
C GLU A 569 -12.42 -4.34 -31.10
N ARG A 570 -11.41 -3.89 -30.34
CA ARG A 570 -10.07 -4.48 -30.26
C ARG A 570 -9.72 -5.04 -28.89
N VAL A 571 -10.59 -4.86 -27.89
CA VAL A 571 -10.34 -5.38 -26.53
C VAL A 571 -10.06 -6.88 -26.56
N ALA A 572 -10.88 -7.68 -27.27
CA ALA A 572 -10.71 -9.13 -27.33
C ALA A 572 -9.37 -9.56 -27.96
N THR A 573 -8.93 -8.90 -29.05
CA THR A 573 -7.66 -9.25 -29.73
C THR A 573 -6.45 -8.85 -28.90
N VAL A 574 -6.49 -7.67 -28.27
CA VAL A 574 -5.40 -7.21 -27.38
C VAL A 574 -5.34 -8.08 -26.13
N THR A 575 -6.48 -8.44 -25.53
CA THR A 575 -6.55 -9.35 -24.38
C THR A 575 -5.96 -10.72 -24.73
N ALA A 576 -6.32 -11.30 -25.87
CA ALA A 576 -5.77 -12.58 -26.31
C ALA A 576 -4.24 -12.50 -26.52
N PHE A 577 -3.74 -11.38 -27.08
CA PHE A 577 -2.31 -11.16 -27.19
C PHE A 577 -1.64 -11.09 -25.81
N VAL A 578 -2.17 -10.32 -24.87
CA VAL A 578 -1.66 -10.24 -23.48
C VAL A 578 -1.63 -11.62 -22.83
N GLN A 579 -2.71 -12.39 -22.91
CA GLN A 579 -2.78 -13.74 -22.38
C GLN A 579 -1.70 -14.66 -22.97
N SER A 580 -1.41 -14.53 -24.27
CA SER A 580 -0.39 -15.35 -24.95
C SER A 580 1.05 -15.11 -24.44
N ARG A 581 1.32 -13.98 -23.76
CA ARG A 581 2.64 -13.66 -23.22
C ARG A 581 2.88 -14.17 -21.79
N GLY A 582 1.84 -14.56 -21.06
CA GLY A 582 2.01 -14.94 -19.65
C GLY A 582 2.53 -13.79 -18.78
N MET A 583 3.33 -14.12 -17.76
CA MET A 583 4.02 -13.15 -16.90
C MET A 583 5.34 -12.66 -17.53
N ALA A 584 5.35 -12.25 -18.80
CA ALA A 584 6.56 -11.74 -19.49
C ALA A 584 6.92 -10.29 -19.06
N CYS A 585 6.87 -10.02 -17.76
CA CYS A 585 7.19 -8.74 -17.16
C CYS A 585 7.78 -8.95 -15.77
N SER A 586 8.36 -7.91 -15.19
CA SER A 586 8.90 -7.95 -13.83
C SER A 586 7.80 -7.95 -12.76
N VAL A 587 8.23 -8.01 -11.50
CA VAL A 587 7.37 -7.76 -10.34
C VAL A 587 6.71 -6.38 -10.38
N TYR A 588 7.37 -5.33 -10.91
CA TYR A 588 6.78 -4.02 -11.15
C TYR A 588 5.71 -4.08 -12.24
N GLY A 589 6.02 -4.72 -13.38
CA GLY A 589 5.09 -4.88 -14.49
C GLY A 589 3.82 -5.66 -14.11
N SER A 590 3.95 -6.59 -13.14
CA SER A 590 2.85 -7.46 -12.68
C SER A 590 1.63 -6.69 -12.15
N GLN A 591 1.84 -5.53 -11.50
CA GLN A 591 0.76 -4.64 -11.07
C GLN A 591 -0.13 -4.26 -12.25
N HIS A 592 0.51 -3.78 -13.33
CA HIS A 592 -0.18 -3.25 -14.50
C HIS A 592 -0.78 -4.37 -15.37
N LEU A 593 -0.11 -5.52 -15.43
CA LEU A 593 -0.66 -6.72 -16.06
C LEU A 593 -1.96 -7.14 -15.37
N LEU A 594 -1.95 -7.30 -14.05
CA LEU A 594 -3.14 -7.72 -13.30
C LEU A 594 -4.25 -6.66 -13.36
N ASP A 595 -3.90 -5.37 -13.34
CA ASP A 595 -4.87 -4.30 -13.60
C ASP A 595 -5.54 -4.42 -14.98
N ALA A 596 -4.76 -4.70 -16.03
CA ALA A 596 -5.27 -4.90 -17.39
C ALA A 596 -6.18 -6.13 -17.48
N VAL A 597 -5.75 -7.26 -16.93
CA VAL A 597 -6.47 -8.55 -16.96
C VAL A 597 -7.82 -8.45 -16.26
N TYR A 598 -7.86 -7.88 -15.05
CA TYR A 598 -9.11 -7.73 -14.31
C TYR A 598 -9.99 -6.59 -14.84
N ALA A 599 -9.43 -5.57 -15.52
CA ALA A 599 -10.22 -4.60 -16.26
C ALA A 599 -10.87 -5.21 -17.52
N GLY A 600 -10.20 -6.19 -18.13
CA GLY A 600 -10.70 -7.01 -19.24
C GLY A 600 -11.74 -8.06 -18.82
N GLU A 601 -12.03 -8.22 -17.53
CA GLU A 601 -12.94 -9.23 -16.97
C GLU A 601 -12.45 -10.68 -17.16
N GLU A 602 -11.14 -10.87 -17.30
CA GLU A 602 -10.48 -12.17 -17.51
C GLU A 602 -10.10 -12.87 -16.18
N ALA A 603 -11.10 -13.09 -15.33
CA ALA A 603 -10.91 -13.54 -13.94
C ALA A 603 -10.08 -14.83 -13.81
N ALA A 604 -10.32 -15.84 -14.67
CA ALA A 604 -9.61 -17.12 -14.62
C ALA A 604 -8.11 -16.96 -14.92
N TYR A 605 -7.77 -16.11 -15.89
CA TYR A 605 -6.38 -15.82 -16.19
C TYR A 605 -5.73 -15.03 -15.04
N GLY A 606 -6.42 -14.01 -14.51
CA GLY A 606 -5.94 -13.24 -13.35
C GLY A 606 -5.65 -14.11 -12.13
N LEU A 607 -6.52 -15.07 -11.82
CA LEU A 607 -6.30 -16.03 -10.73
C LEU A 607 -5.09 -16.93 -11.02
N SER A 608 -4.97 -17.46 -12.24
CA SER A 608 -3.83 -18.31 -12.63
C SER A 608 -2.47 -17.61 -12.54
N LEU A 609 -2.42 -16.30 -12.79
CA LEU A 609 -1.21 -15.49 -12.62
C LEU A 609 -0.88 -15.26 -11.13
N LEU A 610 -1.89 -14.99 -10.31
CA LEU A 610 -1.72 -14.82 -8.87
C LEU A 610 -1.19 -16.09 -8.20
N THR A 611 -1.68 -17.27 -8.58
CA THR A 611 -1.30 -18.56 -7.98
C THR A 611 -0.23 -19.30 -8.77
N SER A 612 0.45 -18.63 -9.71
CA SER A 612 1.49 -19.26 -10.53
C SER A 612 2.66 -19.75 -9.67
N GLU A 613 3.03 -21.02 -9.86
CA GLU A 613 4.21 -21.67 -9.25
C GLU A 613 5.47 -21.59 -10.13
N THR A 614 5.41 -20.89 -11.27
CA THR A 614 6.60 -20.67 -12.10
C THR A 614 7.60 -19.74 -11.39
N ASP A 615 8.84 -19.73 -11.88
CA ASP A 615 9.88 -18.79 -11.44
C ASP A 615 9.53 -17.29 -11.54
N ARG A 616 8.45 -16.93 -12.25
CA ARG A 616 7.79 -15.61 -12.22
C ARG A 616 6.45 -15.67 -11.48
N GLY A 617 6.50 -16.02 -10.20
CA GLY A 617 5.32 -16.16 -9.35
C GLY A 617 5.63 -15.95 -7.88
N TRP A 618 4.64 -15.51 -7.11
CA TRP A 618 4.80 -15.29 -5.67
C TRP A 618 4.96 -16.61 -4.89
N ALA A 619 4.30 -17.68 -5.35
CA ALA A 619 4.49 -19.02 -4.76
C ALA A 619 5.96 -19.47 -4.87
N HIS A 620 6.64 -19.19 -5.98
CA HIS A 620 8.08 -19.45 -6.13
C HIS A 620 8.92 -18.66 -5.12
N ALA A 621 8.62 -17.37 -4.92
CA ALA A 621 9.32 -16.55 -3.92
C ALA A 621 9.16 -17.12 -2.49
N ILE A 622 7.97 -17.62 -2.15
CA ILE A 622 7.66 -18.16 -0.82
C ILE A 622 8.27 -19.56 -0.63
N TYR A 623 8.03 -20.48 -1.56
CA TYR A 623 8.30 -21.91 -1.35
C TYR A 623 9.66 -22.37 -1.88
N GLU A 624 10.18 -21.76 -2.95
CA GLU A 624 11.45 -22.16 -3.57
C GLU A 624 12.59 -21.23 -3.19
N VAL A 625 12.38 -19.90 -3.23
CA VAL A 625 13.39 -18.91 -2.79
C VAL A 625 13.46 -18.85 -1.25
N GLY A 626 12.31 -19.01 -0.57
CA GLY A 626 12.23 -19.00 0.89
C GLY A 626 12.30 -17.61 1.54
N THR A 627 12.08 -16.55 0.75
CA THR A 627 12.01 -15.18 1.30
C THR A 627 10.71 -14.97 2.07
N THR A 628 10.69 -13.97 2.94
CA THR A 628 9.49 -13.58 3.72
C THR A 628 9.07 -12.13 3.48
N ILE A 629 9.82 -11.41 2.65
CA ILE A 629 9.46 -10.09 2.10
C ILE A 629 9.60 -10.19 0.57
N SER A 630 8.76 -9.47 -0.17
CA SER A 630 8.78 -9.43 -1.64
C SER A 630 10.15 -9.03 -2.20
N LEU A 631 10.43 -9.55 -3.40
CA LEU A 631 11.72 -9.43 -4.08
C LEU A 631 11.77 -8.21 -5.02
N GLU A 632 12.98 -7.72 -5.32
CA GLU A 632 13.20 -6.69 -6.35
C GLU A 632 12.95 -7.23 -7.76
N ALA A 633 13.25 -8.51 -8.00
CA ALA A 633 12.98 -9.24 -9.23
C ALA A 633 12.48 -10.65 -8.89
N TRP A 634 11.84 -11.33 -9.84
CA TRP A 634 11.20 -12.62 -9.57
C TRP A 634 12.11 -13.69 -8.96
N ASP A 635 13.40 -13.67 -9.31
CA ASP A 635 14.40 -14.62 -8.85
C ASP A 635 15.82 -14.05 -9.07
N ASN A 636 16.79 -14.57 -8.32
CA ASN A 636 18.19 -14.15 -8.44
C ASN A 636 18.77 -14.41 -9.83
N LYS A 637 18.22 -15.36 -10.60
CA LYS A 637 18.64 -15.58 -11.99
C LYS A 637 18.33 -14.37 -12.89
N TYR A 638 17.23 -13.66 -12.65
CA TYR A 638 16.85 -12.46 -13.40
C TYR A 638 17.65 -11.24 -12.96
N LYS A 639 18.03 -11.22 -11.67
CA LYS A 639 18.79 -10.13 -11.09
C LYS A 639 19.71 -10.64 -9.97
N PRO A 640 20.95 -11.05 -10.28
CA PRO A 640 21.85 -11.66 -9.29
C PRO A 640 22.22 -10.74 -8.11
N ASN A 641 22.12 -9.43 -8.30
CA ASN A 641 22.44 -8.40 -7.32
C ASN A 641 21.23 -7.83 -6.56
N GLN A 642 20.07 -8.48 -6.64
CA GLN A 642 18.86 -8.00 -5.96
C GLN A 642 18.96 -8.03 -4.44
N ASP A 643 18.13 -7.22 -3.79
CA ASP A 643 17.77 -7.40 -2.39
C ASP A 643 16.48 -8.25 -2.25
N TRP A 644 16.24 -8.74 -1.03
CA TRP A 644 15.09 -9.59 -0.68
C TRP A 644 14.06 -8.85 0.17
N ASN A 645 13.98 -7.53 0.01
CA ASN A 645 13.18 -6.66 0.87
C ASN A 645 12.58 -5.46 0.11
N HIS A 646 11.92 -5.74 -1.02
CA HIS A 646 11.46 -4.75 -1.99
C HIS A 646 9.94 -4.69 -2.12
N ALA A 647 9.32 -3.56 -1.78
CA ALA A 647 7.85 -3.46 -1.65
C ALA A 647 7.10 -3.52 -2.99
N TRP A 648 7.73 -3.15 -4.10
CA TRP A 648 7.07 -3.10 -5.41
C TRP A 648 6.61 -4.48 -5.93
N GLY A 649 7.13 -5.56 -5.34
CA GLY A 649 6.76 -6.93 -5.67
C GLY A 649 5.58 -7.44 -4.85
N ALA A 650 4.97 -6.60 -4.02
CA ALA A 650 3.85 -6.95 -3.17
C ALA A 650 2.47 -6.66 -3.79
N ALA A 651 2.37 -6.51 -5.12
CA ALA A 651 1.13 -6.18 -5.83
C ALA A 651 -0.13 -6.97 -5.39
N PRO A 652 -0.07 -8.28 -5.05
CA PRO A 652 -1.23 -9.01 -4.52
C PRO A 652 -1.90 -8.37 -3.30
N ALA A 653 -1.18 -7.62 -2.47
CA ALA A 653 -1.74 -6.88 -1.33
C ALA A 653 -2.82 -5.87 -1.74
N ASN A 654 -2.78 -5.35 -2.98
CA ASN A 654 -3.85 -4.50 -3.52
C ASN A 654 -4.70 -5.19 -4.59
N ILE A 655 -4.14 -6.09 -5.41
CA ILE A 655 -4.88 -6.77 -6.47
C ILE A 655 -5.96 -7.67 -5.89
N ILE A 656 -5.67 -8.40 -4.80
CA ILE A 656 -6.66 -9.28 -4.17
C ILE A 656 -7.85 -8.45 -3.64
N PRO A 657 -7.67 -7.41 -2.80
CA PRO A 657 -8.78 -6.57 -2.36
C PRO A 657 -9.50 -5.81 -3.48
N MET A 658 -8.75 -5.18 -4.39
CA MET A 658 -9.33 -4.22 -5.33
C MET A 658 -9.80 -4.82 -6.66
N ARG A 659 -9.36 -6.03 -7.02
CA ARG A 659 -9.66 -6.64 -8.31
C ARG A 659 -10.38 -7.98 -8.16
N LEU A 660 -9.80 -8.91 -7.39
CA LEU A 660 -10.40 -10.23 -7.15
C LEU A 660 -11.65 -10.10 -6.28
N MET A 661 -11.55 -9.41 -5.13
CA MET A 661 -12.69 -9.11 -4.25
C MET A 661 -13.48 -7.87 -4.72
N GLY A 662 -12.82 -6.99 -5.46
CA GLY A 662 -13.44 -5.90 -6.20
C GLY A 662 -13.87 -4.69 -5.40
N VAL A 663 -13.27 -4.44 -4.22
CA VAL A 663 -13.54 -3.26 -3.40
C VAL A 663 -12.75 -2.06 -3.93
N LYS A 664 -13.43 -1.03 -4.44
CA LYS A 664 -12.75 0.16 -5.01
C LYS A 664 -13.54 1.44 -4.76
N PRO A 665 -12.92 2.53 -4.25
CA PRO A 665 -13.61 3.81 -4.11
C PRO A 665 -13.98 4.39 -5.48
N THR A 666 -15.22 4.86 -5.61
CA THR A 666 -15.72 5.55 -6.81
C THR A 666 -15.93 7.04 -6.58
N ARG A 667 -16.03 7.45 -5.31
CA ARG A 667 -15.97 8.84 -4.87
C ARG A 667 -15.03 9.00 -3.68
N PRO A 668 -14.49 10.22 -3.48
CA PRO A 668 -13.44 10.47 -2.48
C PRO A 668 -13.83 10.06 -1.06
N GLY A 669 -12.86 9.47 -0.36
CA GLY A 669 -13.00 9.01 1.02
C GLY A 669 -13.97 7.85 1.18
N PHE A 670 -14.16 7.00 0.18
CA PHE A 670 -15.17 5.92 0.18
C PHE A 670 -16.62 6.40 0.38
N ALA A 671 -16.92 7.65 0.03
CA ALA A 671 -18.30 8.15 0.07
C ALA A 671 -19.23 7.31 -0.81
N THR A 672 -18.73 6.85 -1.96
CA THR A 672 -19.29 5.74 -2.71
C THR A 672 -18.15 4.80 -3.12
N PHE A 673 -18.45 3.51 -3.23
CA PHE A 673 -17.50 2.50 -3.67
C PHE A 673 -18.18 1.41 -4.47
N GLN A 674 -17.38 0.65 -5.21
CA GLN A 674 -17.79 -0.53 -5.94
C GLN A 674 -17.42 -1.79 -5.14
N VAL A 675 -18.24 -2.84 -5.27
CA VAL A 675 -17.91 -4.22 -4.93
C VAL A 675 -18.17 -5.08 -6.16
N LYS A 676 -17.10 -5.47 -6.87
CA LYS A 676 -17.16 -6.28 -8.11
C LYS A 676 -16.27 -7.52 -8.00
N PRO A 677 -16.69 -8.58 -7.30
CA PRO A 677 -15.91 -9.80 -7.22
C PRO A 677 -15.71 -10.43 -8.61
N GLN A 678 -14.49 -10.88 -8.87
CA GLN A 678 -14.08 -11.57 -10.08
C GLN A 678 -13.37 -12.88 -9.69
N PRO A 679 -14.14 -13.87 -9.19
CA PRO A 679 -13.60 -14.98 -8.40
C PRO A 679 -13.06 -16.15 -9.24
N ALA A 680 -13.30 -16.15 -10.56
CA ALA A 680 -13.12 -17.32 -11.42
C ALA A 680 -13.83 -18.56 -10.81
N ASP A 681 -13.10 -19.63 -10.54
CA ASP A 681 -13.57 -20.89 -9.98
C ASP A 681 -13.35 -21.01 -8.45
N LEU A 682 -12.88 -19.96 -7.76
CA LEU A 682 -12.74 -19.96 -6.30
C LEU A 682 -14.09 -20.25 -5.63
N ALA A 683 -14.18 -21.35 -4.88
CA ALA A 683 -15.43 -21.75 -4.24
C ALA A 683 -15.94 -20.72 -3.21
N TRP A 684 -15.02 -20.06 -2.49
CA TRP A 684 -15.34 -19.00 -1.55
C TRP A 684 -14.13 -18.11 -1.28
N ALA A 685 -14.39 -16.86 -0.87
CA ALA A 685 -13.40 -15.97 -0.29
C ALA A 685 -14.06 -14.94 0.66
N ARG A 686 -13.30 -14.44 1.63
CA ARG A 686 -13.70 -13.37 2.56
C ARG A 686 -12.59 -12.33 2.68
N LEU A 687 -12.98 -11.06 2.84
CA LEU A 687 -12.13 -9.91 2.99
C LEU A 687 -12.71 -8.97 4.04
N ARG A 688 -11.87 -8.56 4.98
CA ARG A 688 -12.06 -7.37 5.81
C ARG A 688 -11.19 -6.25 5.26
N TYR A 689 -11.82 -5.18 4.80
CA TYR A 689 -11.14 -4.06 4.13
C TYR A 689 -11.27 -2.77 4.94
N PRO A 690 -10.18 -2.20 5.47
CA PRO A 690 -10.23 -0.99 6.27
C PRO A 690 -10.38 0.28 5.41
N THR A 691 -11.17 1.25 5.86
CA THR A 691 -11.31 2.56 5.20
C THR A 691 -11.38 3.70 6.20
N ILE A 692 -11.23 4.94 5.73
CA ILE A 692 -11.41 6.15 6.55
C ILE A 692 -12.84 6.32 7.13
N ARG A 693 -13.83 5.54 6.66
CA ARG A 693 -15.21 5.54 7.16
C ARG A 693 -15.55 4.32 8.01
N GLY A 694 -14.57 3.44 8.24
CA GLY A 694 -14.74 2.16 8.90
C GLY A 694 -14.62 0.98 7.92
N GLU A 695 -14.84 -0.20 8.45
CA GLU A 695 -14.63 -1.47 7.75
C GLU A 695 -15.67 -1.73 6.65
N ILE A 696 -15.20 -2.26 5.51
CA ILE A 696 -16.03 -2.96 4.50
C ILE A 696 -15.75 -4.45 4.62
N GLY A 697 -16.78 -5.23 4.91
CA GLY A 697 -16.71 -6.70 4.91
C GLY A 697 -17.26 -7.26 3.61
N VAL A 698 -16.54 -8.15 2.94
CA VAL A 698 -16.98 -8.82 1.71
C VAL A 698 -16.74 -10.32 1.86
N ALA A 699 -17.74 -11.15 1.60
CA ALA A 699 -17.56 -12.59 1.52
C ALA A 699 -18.45 -13.19 0.44
N PHE A 700 -17.92 -14.09 -0.38
CA PHE A 700 -18.73 -14.84 -1.33
C PHE A 700 -18.56 -16.35 -1.19
N GLU A 701 -19.60 -17.08 -1.56
CA GLU A 701 -19.60 -18.52 -1.81
C GLU A 701 -20.23 -18.75 -3.19
N GLN A 702 -19.70 -19.70 -3.96
CA GLN A 702 -20.23 -20.02 -5.26
C GLN A 702 -20.13 -21.49 -5.64
N THR A 703 -21.08 -21.90 -6.46
CA THR A 703 -20.99 -23.06 -7.33
C THR A 703 -21.03 -22.51 -8.76
N PRO A 704 -19.88 -22.43 -9.47
CA PRO A 704 -19.80 -21.75 -10.76
C PRO A 704 -20.88 -22.22 -11.74
N GLY A 705 -21.65 -21.27 -12.28
CA GLY A 705 -22.74 -21.53 -13.22
C GLY A 705 -24.08 -21.94 -12.59
N GLU A 706 -24.13 -22.22 -11.28
CA GLU A 706 -25.34 -22.64 -10.58
C GLU A 706 -25.79 -21.62 -9.53
N ARG A 707 -24.87 -21.11 -8.71
CA ARG A 707 -25.20 -20.24 -7.57
C ARG A 707 -24.06 -19.32 -7.21
N PHE A 708 -24.36 -18.06 -6.93
CA PHE A 708 -23.42 -17.11 -6.35
C PHE A 708 -24.08 -16.35 -5.21
N ALA A 709 -23.50 -16.42 -4.00
CA ALA A 709 -23.98 -15.70 -2.83
C ALA A 709 -22.89 -14.78 -2.28
N LEU A 710 -23.23 -13.50 -2.07
CA LEU A 710 -22.35 -12.44 -1.59
C LEU A 710 -22.92 -11.83 -0.31
N ALA A 711 -22.15 -11.86 0.77
CA ALA A 711 -22.37 -11.07 1.97
C ALA A 711 -21.52 -9.79 1.90
N LEU A 712 -22.12 -8.65 2.25
CA LEU A 712 -21.50 -7.34 2.22
C LEU A 712 -21.87 -6.53 3.47
N THR A 713 -20.88 -5.93 4.12
CA THR A 713 -21.05 -4.89 5.15
C THR A 713 -20.64 -3.56 4.56
N VAL A 714 -21.58 -2.60 4.50
CA VAL A 714 -21.34 -1.23 4.05
C VAL A 714 -21.22 -0.31 5.27
N PRO A 715 -20.10 0.41 5.46
CA PRO A 715 -19.92 1.29 6.62
C PRO A 715 -20.90 2.48 6.60
N PRO A 716 -21.24 3.06 7.75
CA PRO A 716 -22.11 4.23 7.84
C PRO A 716 -21.63 5.39 6.98
N ASN A 717 -22.58 6.19 6.48
CA ASN A 717 -22.29 7.35 5.63
C ASN A 717 -21.57 7.03 4.30
N SER A 718 -21.62 5.78 3.85
CA SER A 718 -21.13 5.31 2.55
C SER A 718 -22.25 4.68 1.73
N GLU A 719 -21.98 4.40 0.46
CA GLU A 719 -22.91 3.70 -0.43
C GLU A 719 -22.13 2.81 -1.41
N ALA A 720 -22.63 1.60 -1.64
CA ALA A 720 -22.01 0.64 -2.56
C ALA A 720 -22.78 0.49 -3.87
N GLU A 721 -22.04 0.31 -4.96
CA GLU A 721 -22.55 -0.29 -6.20
C GLU A 721 -22.02 -1.73 -6.29
N VAL A 722 -22.93 -2.69 -6.24
CA VAL A 722 -22.61 -4.12 -6.13
C VAL A 722 -22.78 -4.79 -7.49
N TRP A 723 -21.73 -5.48 -7.94
CA TRP A 723 -21.66 -6.18 -9.21
C TRP A 723 -21.51 -7.67 -8.95
N ILE A 724 -22.54 -8.43 -9.28
CA ILE A 724 -22.62 -9.86 -9.00
C ILE A 724 -22.30 -10.63 -10.28
N PRO A 725 -21.25 -11.47 -10.32
CA PRO A 725 -20.92 -12.24 -11.51
C PRO A 725 -22.03 -13.24 -11.83
N TRP A 726 -22.55 -13.21 -13.05
CA TRP A 726 -23.59 -14.12 -13.52
C TRP A 726 -23.59 -14.29 -15.04
N ALA A 727 -23.28 -15.50 -15.50
CA ALA A 727 -23.34 -15.86 -16.91
C ALA A 727 -24.68 -16.49 -17.34
N GLY A 728 -25.52 -16.92 -16.39
CA GLY A 728 -26.78 -17.61 -16.67
C GLY A 728 -27.80 -16.76 -17.44
N ALA A 729 -28.72 -17.43 -18.13
CA ALA A 729 -29.71 -16.77 -19.00
C ALA A 729 -30.87 -16.10 -18.24
N SER A 730 -31.30 -16.69 -17.10
CA SER A 730 -32.46 -16.23 -16.32
C SER A 730 -32.08 -16.12 -14.83
N PRO A 731 -31.39 -15.05 -14.42
CA PRO A 731 -30.99 -14.89 -13.02
C PRO A 731 -32.19 -14.67 -12.12
N ARG A 732 -32.24 -15.37 -10.98
CA ARG A 732 -33.11 -15.00 -9.87
C ARG A 732 -32.29 -14.34 -8.76
N LEU A 733 -32.18 -13.01 -8.80
CA LEU A 733 -31.48 -12.25 -7.76
C LEU A 733 -32.39 -12.00 -6.54
N MET A 734 -31.94 -12.48 -5.39
CA MET A 734 -32.52 -12.22 -4.07
C MET A 734 -31.57 -11.35 -3.25
N VAL A 735 -32.07 -10.28 -2.64
CA VAL A 735 -31.35 -9.43 -1.69
C VAL A 735 -32.06 -9.48 -0.35
N ASN A 736 -31.37 -9.96 0.69
CA ASN A 736 -31.94 -10.21 2.01
C ASN A 736 -33.28 -10.98 1.92
N GLU A 737 -33.26 -12.07 1.14
CA GLU A 737 -34.41 -12.98 0.90
C GLU A 737 -35.60 -12.35 0.15
N GLN A 738 -35.45 -11.15 -0.40
CA GLN A 738 -36.46 -10.49 -1.24
C GLN A 738 -35.99 -10.40 -2.69
N PRO A 739 -36.87 -10.60 -3.69
CA PRO A 739 -36.51 -10.34 -5.09
C PRO A 739 -36.02 -8.90 -5.26
N ALA A 740 -34.94 -8.70 -6.00
CA ALA A 740 -34.34 -7.38 -6.21
C ALA A 740 -34.26 -7.02 -7.69
N GLU A 741 -34.46 -5.73 -7.98
CA GLU A 741 -34.17 -5.19 -9.30
C GLU A 741 -32.66 -5.07 -9.52
N TYR A 742 -32.24 -5.31 -10.75
CA TYR A 742 -30.85 -5.21 -11.17
C TYR A 742 -30.76 -4.73 -12.60
N ARG A 743 -29.60 -4.16 -12.96
CA ARG A 743 -29.24 -3.86 -14.33
C ARG A 743 -28.22 -4.88 -14.82
N ARG A 744 -28.46 -5.51 -15.96
CA ARG A 744 -27.47 -6.42 -16.56
C ARG A 744 -26.42 -5.61 -17.32
N VAL A 745 -25.15 -5.82 -16.99
CA VAL A 745 -24.03 -5.19 -17.67
C VAL A 745 -22.99 -6.27 -17.94
N ARG A 746 -22.86 -6.66 -19.21
CA ARG A 746 -22.00 -7.80 -19.62
C ARG A 746 -22.36 -9.06 -18.79
N GLY A 747 -21.35 -9.69 -18.17
CA GLY A 747 -21.49 -10.86 -17.30
C GLY A 747 -21.85 -10.55 -15.85
N PHE A 748 -22.40 -9.37 -15.55
CA PHE A 748 -22.72 -8.96 -14.17
C PHE A 748 -24.17 -8.47 -14.02
N LEU A 749 -24.73 -8.72 -12.83
CA LEU A 749 -25.94 -8.07 -12.33
C LEU A 749 -25.52 -6.92 -11.40
N VAL A 750 -25.99 -5.71 -11.69
CA VAL A 750 -25.59 -4.50 -10.97
C VAL A 750 -26.74 -3.99 -10.11
N VAL A 751 -26.49 -3.86 -8.82
CA VAL A 751 -27.37 -3.24 -7.83
C VAL A 751 -26.68 -1.97 -7.32
N ALA A 752 -27.25 -0.82 -7.67
CA ALA A 752 -26.76 0.49 -7.22
C ALA A 752 -27.46 0.93 -5.93
N GLY A 753 -26.88 1.91 -5.24
CA GLY A 753 -27.54 2.54 -4.08
C GLY A 753 -27.59 1.67 -2.83
N VAL A 754 -26.71 0.68 -2.70
CA VAL A 754 -26.68 -0.21 -1.53
C VAL A 754 -26.22 0.60 -0.32
N THR A 755 -27.14 0.85 0.59
CA THR A 755 -26.95 1.76 1.74
C THR A 755 -26.17 1.10 2.88
N PRO A 756 -25.75 1.85 3.92
CA PRO A 756 -25.03 1.27 5.06
C PRO A 756 -25.77 0.12 5.75
N GLY A 757 -25.02 -0.86 6.24
CA GLY A 757 -25.55 -2.05 6.92
C GLY A 757 -25.08 -3.37 6.29
N GLY A 758 -25.63 -4.48 6.78
CA GLY A 758 -25.38 -5.82 6.27
C GLY A 758 -26.34 -6.21 5.14
N TRP A 759 -25.79 -6.82 4.09
CA TRP A 759 -26.51 -7.24 2.89
C TRP A 759 -26.11 -8.65 2.48
N ARG A 760 -27.08 -9.42 2.01
CA ARG A 760 -26.87 -10.73 1.40
C ARG A 760 -27.52 -10.75 0.02
N PHE A 761 -26.71 -10.94 -1.02
CA PHE A 761 -27.15 -11.10 -2.40
C PHE A 761 -27.00 -12.57 -2.77
N VAL A 762 -28.02 -13.17 -3.39
CA VAL A 762 -27.97 -14.56 -3.87
C VAL A 762 -28.56 -14.60 -5.27
N VAL A 763 -27.84 -15.18 -6.21
CA VAL A 763 -28.33 -15.45 -7.56
C VAL A 763 -28.20 -16.94 -7.86
N GLU A 764 -29.27 -17.50 -8.44
CA GLU A 764 -29.45 -18.88 -8.89
C GLU A 764 -30.13 -18.90 -10.26
#